data_AF-A0A059WD62-F1
#
_entry.id   AF-A0A059WD62-F1
#
_cell.length_a   1.000
_cell.length_b   1.000
_cell.length_c   1.000
_cell.angle_alpha   90.00
_cell.angle_beta   90.00
_cell.angle_gamma   90.00
#
_symmetry.space_group_name_H-M   'P 1'
#
loop_
_entity.id
_entity.type
_entity.pdbx_description
1 polymer ?
#
loop_
_entity_poly.entity_id
_entity_poly.type
_entity_poly.pdbx_seq_one_letter_code
_entity_poly.pdbx_strand_id
1 'polypeptide(L)'
;MTDHVSPGGAVCRRRRCAALVAVGALLPLPVLAGCSQGDTAPSVAQSQDIAPAPRGMVRDGGTVRWAIDALPSTFNAFQSDADAATTRVTGAVLPSLFTLDASGHPQRNADYLGAADVSAREPRQVVTYQLNPKARWSDGRPIDAADFLAQWNALRGKDNAYWTARNAGYDRIAKVEAGAKPHQVKVTFARPYADWQSLFTPLYPKGLMGKADAFNDAAREKLPVGAGPFLVRKRDTDRGTVTLVRNPTWWGDRAKLDKLVLTALPRDKRSGALAAGTIDVAAVDQGAAKQVAQAAAPATAKGVDAKAEDARTAARKSALGGYVVRKALEPAYTQLALNGSAGPLADQRVRRAVARAIDRQALADSVLKPLDLPAQPLGNHLLMTGQHGYEDHSDAIGEADAGAAKKLLADAGWKLSGGSAPRPAEEEQAGAGRAVTPDRSDDDGDDGYAEDPRADEPGDGTSADQSGDAETDGRNPHRPGAGADRDGARPAAAEAPLSFAGAVGSEVQQAALLRQSAALYKAEAADERAAAAGDTGSAAYGKYRRYKKRAAQALGAAELIETGQAPHLPGAAAGHAALRTANSPFRALQAGTGHSPEAAAGRAPGRAPVLKKDGRPLALRFVLPDGPGSEQLRTVGRRIAGMLNRIGVQTAIQRVPDASYFKDHIASGDFDLALYSWPGTAFPATDARPIFAKPQPAPDGSLTVEQNYSRVGTDHIDQLFDQAASELDGDASRTLVEQADARIWAAAGSIPLYQRPELVATRKTLANIGAFGFATPRFQDVGYKK
;
A
#
# COMPACT_ATOMS: atom_id res chain seq x y z
N MET A 1 20.22 -30.81 -75.67
CA MET A 1 21.17 -29.98 -76.45
C MET A 1 21.43 -28.73 -75.61
N THR A 2 22.63 -28.47 -75.09
CA THR A 2 23.82 -27.97 -75.82
C THR A 2 23.52 -26.69 -76.61
N ASP A 3 24.24 -25.56 -76.48
CA ASP A 3 25.47 -25.31 -75.67
C ASP A 3 25.79 -23.82 -75.43
N HIS A 4 26.60 -23.57 -74.37
CA HIS A 4 27.63 -22.51 -74.20
C HIS A 4 27.25 -21.00 -74.38
N VAL A 5 28.01 -19.98 -73.92
CA VAL A 5 29.47 -19.82 -73.64
C VAL A 5 29.76 -19.08 -72.32
N SER A 6 30.96 -19.28 -71.77
CA SER A 6 31.64 -18.44 -70.75
C SER A 6 33.17 -18.56 -71.00
N PRO A 7 34.01 -17.55 -70.69
CA PRO A 7 34.61 -17.36 -69.33
C PRO A 7 34.91 -15.87 -68.98
N GLY A 8 35.47 -15.49 -67.82
CA GLY A 8 35.74 -16.23 -66.57
C GLY A 8 36.81 -15.56 -65.67
N GLY A 9 36.74 -15.82 -64.36
CA GLY A 9 37.69 -15.37 -63.32
C GLY A 9 36.96 -15.18 -61.97
N ALA A 10 37.09 -16.00 -60.91
CA ALA A 10 38.23 -16.55 -60.15
C ALA A 10 38.31 -15.84 -58.75
N VAL A 11 38.46 -16.53 -57.59
CA VAL A 11 38.46 -17.99 -57.31
C VAL A 11 38.20 -18.33 -55.81
N CYS A 12 37.60 -19.49 -55.51
CA CYS A 12 37.57 -20.23 -54.20
C CYS A 12 37.00 -19.55 -52.93
N ARG A 13 36.55 -20.23 -51.85
CA ARG A 13 36.09 -21.61 -51.51
C ARG A 13 35.19 -21.45 -50.24
N ARG A 14 34.01 -22.07 -50.04
CA ARG A 14 33.61 -23.51 -49.94
C ARG A 14 34.28 -24.23 -48.73
N ARG A 15 33.59 -25.06 -47.91
CA ARG A 15 32.26 -25.72 -48.05
C ARG A 15 31.77 -26.41 -46.75
N ARG A 16 30.43 -26.51 -46.56
CA ARG A 16 29.57 -27.63 -46.06
C ARG A 16 29.91 -28.35 -44.73
N CYS A 17 28.99 -28.55 -43.78
CA CYS A 17 27.69 -29.27 -43.78
C CYS A 17 27.77 -30.82 -43.82
N ALA A 18 27.45 -31.49 -42.71
CA ALA A 18 26.71 -32.77 -42.62
C ALA A 18 26.34 -33.06 -41.14
N ALA A 19 25.35 -33.92 -40.89
CA ALA A 19 24.94 -34.38 -39.55
C ALA A 19 24.83 -35.92 -39.51
N LEU A 20 25.02 -36.53 -38.34
CA LEU A 20 24.68 -37.92 -38.05
C LEU A 20 24.56 -38.16 -36.53
N VAL A 21 23.98 -39.30 -36.12
CA VAL A 21 23.52 -39.58 -34.75
C VAL A 21 24.27 -40.76 -34.14
N ALA A 22 24.69 -40.66 -32.88
CA ALA A 22 25.03 -41.81 -32.03
C ALA A 22 24.92 -41.49 -30.51
N VAL A 23 24.66 -42.54 -29.72
CA VAL A 23 24.52 -42.52 -28.26
C VAL A 23 25.88 -42.50 -27.55
N GLY A 24 26.00 -41.79 -26.42
CA GLY A 24 27.15 -41.82 -25.52
C GLY A 24 26.79 -41.24 -24.14
N ALA A 25 27.43 -41.69 -23.07
CA ALA A 25 27.01 -41.41 -21.69
C ALA A 25 28.14 -40.86 -20.79
N LEU A 26 27.73 -40.42 -19.59
CA LEU A 26 28.48 -40.26 -18.34
C LEU A 26 29.24 -38.94 -18.02
N LEU A 27 28.84 -38.42 -16.85
CA LEU A 27 29.57 -37.66 -15.82
C LEU A 27 29.66 -36.11 -15.90
N PRO A 28 29.43 -35.40 -14.76
CA PRO A 28 29.53 -33.95 -14.66
C PRO A 28 30.93 -33.48 -14.20
N LEU A 29 31.33 -32.28 -14.64
CA LEU A 29 32.48 -31.55 -14.10
C LEU A 29 32.01 -30.53 -13.03
N PRO A 30 32.65 -30.48 -11.85
CA PRO A 30 32.30 -29.49 -10.82
C PRO A 30 32.97 -28.14 -11.11
N VAL A 31 32.17 -27.10 -11.33
CA VAL A 31 32.68 -25.72 -11.38
C VAL A 31 32.84 -25.19 -9.96
N LEU A 32 34.07 -24.85 -9.59
CA LEU A 32 34.40 -24.28 -8.29
C LEU A 32 33.83 -22.87 -8.14
N ALA A 33 33.23 -22.58 -6.98
CA ALA A 33 32.69 -21.26 -6.66
C ALA A 33 33.83 -20.27 -6.34
N GLY A 34 34.15 -19.39 -7.29
CA GLY A 34 34.96 -18.21 -7.03
C GLY A 34 34.16 -17.17 -6.24
N CYS A 35 34.66 -16.75 -5.08
CA CYS A 35 34.02 -15.71 -4.29
C CYS A 35 34.37 -14.32 -4.84
N SER A 36 33.44 -13.70 -5.58
CA SER A 36 33.39 -12.24 -5.73
C SER A 36 32.27 -11.70 -4.84
N GLN A 37 32.53 -10.58 -4.19
CA GLN A 37 31.61 -9.96 -3.24
C GLN A 37 30.66 -9.02 -3.99
N GLY A 38 29.63 -9.58 -4.63
CA GLY A 38 28.61 -8.84 -5.37
C GLY A 38 27.31 -8.69 -4.58
N ASP A 39 26.75 -7.48 -4.60
CA ASP A 39 25.49 -7.15 -3.94
C ASP A 39 24.32 -7.96 -4.52
N THR A 40 23.92 -8.97 -3.76
CA THR A 40 22.83 -9.87 -4.14
C THR A 40 21.52 -9.30 -3.62
N ALA A 41 20.81 -8.57 -4.50
CA ALA A 41 19.40 -8.28 -4.33
C ALA A 41 18.64 -9.59 -3.98
N PRO A 42 17.63 -9.55 -3.08
CA PRO A 42 16.99 -10.75 -2.58
C PRO A 42 16.33 -11.53 -3.73
N SER A 43 16.88 -12.72 -4.00
CA SER A 43 16.40 -13.57 -5.10
C SER A 43 14.91 -13.90 -4.95
N VAL A 44 14.22 -14.10 -6.09
CA VAL A 44 12.80 -14.48 -6.16
C VAL A 44 12.47 -15.70 -5.29
N ALA A 45 13.44 -16.56 -4.97
CA ALA A 45 13.29 -17.69 -4.06
C ALA A 45 12.91 -17.33 -2.60
N GLN A 46 12.95 -16.05 -2.19
CA GLN A 46 12.50 -15.58 -0.86
C GLN A 46 11.23 -14.71 -0.89
N SER A 47 10.59 -14.60 -2.06
CA SER A 47 9.32 -13.87 -2.22
C SER A 47 8.11 -14.58 -1.60
N GLN A 48 8.19 -15.89 -1.32
CA GLN A 48 7.12 -16.68 -0.71
C GLN A 48 7.68 -17.90 0.06
N ASP A 49 6.94 -18.35 1.06
CA ASP A 49 7.16 -19.62 1.76
C ASP A 49 5.82 -20.28 2.09
N ILE A 50 5.34 -21.14 1.18
CA ILE A 50 4.01 -21.79 1.28
C ILE A 50 4.07 -23.30 1.52
N ALA A 51 5.26 -23.86 1.79
CA ALA A 51 5.49 -25.32 1.78
C ALA A 51 4.89 -26.01 0.53
N PRO A 52 5.37 -25.70 -0.69
CA PRO A 52 4.80 -26.21 -1.93
C PRO A 52 4.84 -27.74 -1.98
N ALA A 53 3.74 -28.35 -2.42
CA ALA A 53 3.64 -29.79 -2.66
C ALA A 53 2.73 -30.09 -3.86
N PRO A 54 3.12 -30.97 -4.80
CA PRO A 54 2.27 -31.38 -5.91
C PRO A 54 0.92 -31.93 -5.44
N ARG A 55 -0.15 -31.67 -6.19
CA ARG A 55 -1.54 -32.10 -5.87
C ARG A 55 -1.65 -33.61 -5.55
N GLY A 56 -0.78 -34.44 -6.15
CA GLY A 56 -0.69 -35.88 -5.88
C GLY A 56 -0.22 -36.25 -4.47
N MET A 57 0.53 -35.36 -3.78
CA MET A 57 1.00 -35.51 -2.39
C MET A 57 0.04 -34.91 -1.35
N VAL A 58 -1.05 -34.28 -1.78
CA VAL A 58 -2.04 -33.65 -0.88
C VAL A 58 -3.24 -34.59 -0.71
N ARG A 59 -3.67 -34.81 0.54
CA ARG A 59 -4.87 -35.58 0.90
C ARG A 59 -6.12 -34.81 0.49
N ASP A 60 -7.12 -35.54 0.00
CA ASP A 60 -8.44 -34.99 -0.28
C ASP A 60 -9.30 -34.99 0.99
N GLY A 61 -10.02 -33.89 1.21
CA GLY A 61 -10.93 -33.70 2.34
C GLY A 61 -10.32 -32.94 3.52
N GLY A 62 -11.09 -32.82 4.59
CA GLY A 62 -10.69 -32.14 5.83
C GLY A 62 -11.01 -30.64 5.87
N THR A 63 -10.65 -29.99 6.97
CA THR A 63 -10.97 -28.59 7.26
C THR A 63 -9.75 -27.87 7.80
N VAL A 64 -9.35 -26.77 7.18
CA VAL A 64 -8.32 -25.86 7.71
C VAL A 64 -8.97 -24.66 8.38
N ARG A 65 -8.52 -24.33 9.60
CA ARG A 65 -8.95 -23.17 10.37
C ARG A 65 -7.88 -22.07 10.31
N TRP A 66 -8.21 -20.94 9.72
CA TRP A 66 -7.28 -19.84 9.44
C TRP A 66 -7.67 -18.61 10.26
N ALA A 67 -6.78 -18.16 11.15
CA ALA A 67 -7.00 -16.93 11.90
C ALA A 67 -6.91 -15.69 10.97
N ILE A 68 -7.94 -14.85 11.02
CA ILE A 68 -8.03 -13.54 10.37
C ILE A 68 -8.11 -12.45 11.44
N ASP A 69 -7.79 -11.20 11.10
CA ASP A 69 -7.74 -10.10 12.08
C ASP A 69 -9.17 -9.77 12.59
N ALA A 70 -10.08 -9.39 11.70
CA ALA A 70 -11.51 -9.20 11.97
C ALA A 70 -12.40 -10.05 11.05
N LEU A 71 -13.72 -10.08 11.29
CA LEU A 71 -14.69 -10.58 10.30
C LEU A 71 -14.89 -9.53 9.18
N PRO A 72 -15.00 -9.93 7.91
CA PRO A 72 -15.22 -8.98 6.82
C PRO A 72 -16.56 -8.26 6.98
N SER A 73 -16.56 -6.94 6.76
CA SER A 73 -17.74 -6.04 6.77
C SER A 73 -18.69 -6.32 5.60
N THR A 74 -18.10 -6.72 4.48
CA THR A 74 -18.77 -6.97 3.21
C THR A 74 -18.01 -8.03 2.42
N PHE A 75 -18.70 -8.73 1.53
CA PHE A 75 -18.09 -9.59 0.52
C PHE A 75 -17.93 -8.89 -0.85
N ASN A 76 -18.17 -7.57 -0.93
CA ASN A 76 -17.93 -6.76 -2.12
C ASN A 76 -16.61 -5.96 -2.00
N ALA A 77 -15.57 -6.44 -2.67
CA ALA A 77 -14.22 -5.86 -2.72
C ALA A 77 -14.12 -4.44 -3.32
N PHE A 78 -15.22 -3.90 -3.85
CA PHE A 78 -15.28 -2.55 -4.43
C PHE A 78 -16.00 -1.52 -3.53
N GLN A 79 -16.13 -1.79 -2.22
CA GLN A 79 -16.65 -0.86 -1.21
C GLN A 79 -15.54 -0.36 -0.26
N SER A 80 -15.81 0.73 0.46
CA SER A 80 -14.84 1.38 1.37
C SER A 80 -14.51 0.55 2.61
N ASP A 81 -15.42 -0.35 3.01
CA ASP A 81 -15.31 -1.25 4.15
C ASP A 81 -14.86 -2.67 3.76
N ALA A 82 -14.28 -2.85 2.58
CA ALA A 82 -13.74 -4.12 2.09
C ALA A 82 -12.28 -4.34 2.52
N ASP A 83 -12.04 -5.30 3.41
CA ASP A 83 -10.78 -5.47 4.11
C ASP A 83 -9.91 -6.66 3.62
N ALA A 84 -8.84 -6.97 4.35
CA ALA A 84 -7.99 -8.14 4.06
C ALA A 84 -8.74 -9.48 4.23
N ALA A 85 -9.77 -9.57 5.07
CA ALA A 85 -10.67 -10.72 5.14
C ALA A 85 -11.63 -10.77 3.94
N THR A 86 -12.16 -9.63 3.47
CA THR A 86 -12.94 -9.55 2.21
C THR A 86 -12.10 -10.11 1.06
N THR A 87 -10.90 -9.58 0.84
CA THR A 87 -9.99 -10.02 -0.23
C THR A 87 -9.65 -11.52 -0.15
N ARG A 88 -9.39 -12.04 1.06
CA ARG A 88 -9.13 -13.48 1.28
C ARG A 88 -10.34 -14.36 0.96
N VAL A 89 -11.56 -13.90 1.21
CA VAL A 89 -12.78 -14.62 0.83
C VAL A 89 -13.02 -14.53 -0.67
N THR A 90 -12.96 -13.33 -1.26
CA THR A 90 -13.25 -13.13 -2.68
C THR A 90 -12.29 -13.89 -3.58
N GLY A 91 -10.99 -13.93 -3.25
CA GLY A 91 -9.99 -14.71 -3.97
C GLY A 91 -10.21 -16.24 -3.93
N ALA A 92 -11.00 -16.75 -2.99
CA ALA A 92 -11.35 -18.17 -2.89
C ALA A 92 -12.68 -18.54 -3.58
N VAL A 93 -13.56 -17.56 -3.84
CA VAL A 93 -14.95 -17.80 -4.27
C VAL A 93 -15.40 -17.05 -5.52
N LEU A 94 -14.61 -16.10 -6.05
CA LEU A 94 -14.90 -15.33 -7.26
C LEU A 94 -13.82 -15.47 -8.33
N PRO A 95 -14.10 -15.10 -9.60
CA PRO A 95 -13.09 -15.01 -10.64
C PRO A 95 -12.07 -13.91 -10.39
N SER A 96 -10.79 -14.27 -10.45
CA SER A 96 -9.70 -13.35 -10.78
C SER A 96 -9.23 -13.70 -12.18
N LEU A 97 -9.35 -12.75 -13.13
CA LEU A 97 -8.99 -12.98 -14.53
C LEU A 97 -7.48 -13.01 -14.73
N PHE A 98 -6.77 -12.19 -13.95
CA PHE A 98 -5.33 -12.27 -13.76
C PHE A 98 -5.03 -12.63 -12.31
N THR A 99 -3.99 -13.42 -12.11
CA THR A 99 -3.46 -13.82 -10.80
C THR A 99 -2.01 -13.38 -10.72
N LEU A 100 -1.61 -12.76 -9.62
CA LEU A 100 -0.22 -12.37 -9.42
C LEU A 100 0.66 -13.60 -9.16
N ASP A 101 1.83 -13.64 -9.77
CA ASP A 101 2.90 -14.56 -9.37
C ASP A 101 3.71 -14.00 -8.19
N ALA A 102 4.77 -14.70 -7.80
CA ALA A 102 5.57 -14.36 -6.63
C ALA A 102 6.42 -13.07 -6.79
N SER A 103 6.65 -12.61 -8.02
CA SER A 103 7.22 -11.29 -8.33
C SER A 103 6.17 -10.18 -8.51
N GLY A 104 4.90 -10.48 -8.26
CA GLY A 104 3.80 -9.52 -8.42
C GLY A 104 3.36 -9.29 -9.87
N HIS A 105 3.82 -10.09 -10.83
CA HIS A 105 3.40 -9.93 -12.22
C HIS A 105 1.98 -10.48 -12.47
N PRO A 106 1.10 -9.74 -13.18
CA PRO A 106 -0.23 -10.22 -13.57
C PRO A 106 -0.21 -11.34 -14.62
N GLN A 107 -0.35 -12.59 -14.19
CA GLN A 107 -0.43 -13.77 -15.06
C GLN A 107 -1.87 -14.11 -15.44
N ARG A 108 -2.14 -14.46 -16.71
CA ARG A 108 -3.49 -14.87 -17.17
C ARG A 108 -3.98 -16.11 -16.42
N ASN A 109 -5.13 -16.01 -15.76
CA ASN A 109 -5.71 -17.16 -15.07
C ASN A 109 -6.46 -18.09 -16.02
N ALA A 110 -5.83 -19.21 -16.38
CA ALA A 110 -6.36 -20.21 -17.31
C ALA A 110 -7.69 -20.85 -16.86
N ASP A 111 -8.05 -20.79 -15.58
CA ASP A 111 -9.36 -21.23 -15.08
C ASP A 111 -10.50 -20.41 -15.72
N TYR A 112 -10.30 -19.12 -16.01
CA TYR A 112 -11.34 -18.19 -16.50
C TYR A 112 -11.10 -17.64 -17.91
N LEU A 113 -9.84 -17.48 -18.33
CA LEU A 113 -9.47 -16.92 -19.64
C LEU A 113 -8.71 -17.95 -20.49
N GLY A 114 -9.18 -18.18 -21.72
CA GLY A 114 -8.39 -18.83 -22.76
C GLY A 114 -7.28 -17.91 -23.30
N ALA A 115 -7.63 -16.64 -23.55
CA ALA A 115 -6.71 -15.57 -23.95
C ALA A 115 -7.25 -14.20 -23.50
N ALA A 116 -6.37 -13.20 -23.42
CA ALA A 116 -6.76 -11.80 -23.36
C ALA A 116 -5.63 -10.93 -23.93
N ASP A 117 -5.96 -9.97 -24.78
CA ASP A 117 -5.00 -9.20 -25.58
C ASP A 117 -5.49 -7.79 -25.92
N VAL A 118 -4.55 -6.88 -26.19
CA VAL A 118 -4.82 -5.52 -26.71
C VAL A 118 -5.01 -5.60 -28.23
N SER A 119 -6.15 -6.17 -28.63
CA SER A 119 -6.57 -6.41 -30.03
C SER A 119 -6.54 -5.18 -30.96
N ALA A 120 -6.55 -3.96 -30.43
CA ALA A 120 -6.21 -2.74 -31.16
C ALA A 120 -5.63 -1.67 -30.20
N ARG A 121 -4.75 -0.81 -30.72
CA ARG A 121 -4.24 0.39 -30.01
C ARG A 121 -4.82 1.68 -30.60
N GLU A 122 -4.94 1.76 -31.92
CA GLU A 122 -5.47 2.90 -32.67
C GLU A 122 -6.78 2.55 -33.41
N PRO A 123 -7.69 3.52 -33.65
CA PRO A 123 -7.69 4.89 -33.10
C PRO A 123 -8.11 4.92 -31.62
N ARG A 124 -8.41 3.77 -31.01
CA ARG A 124 -8.68 3.58 -29.57
C ARG A 124 -8.16 2.22 -29.12
N GLN A 125 -7.69 2.14 -27.87
CA GLN A 125 -7.36 0.87 -27.25
C GLN A 125 -8.60 -0.03 -27.15
N VAL A 126 -8.48 -1.27 -27.62
CA VAL A 126 -9.50 -2.32 -27.52
C VAL A 126 -8.87 -3.56 -26.93
N VAL A 127 -9.30 -3.94 -25.73
CA VAL A 127 -8.96 -5.21 -25.10
C VAL A 127 -10.01 -6.24 -25.46
N THR A 128 -9.57 -7.42 -25.88
CA THR A 128 -10.41 -8.58 -26.16
C THR A 128 -10.11 -9.68 -25.16
N TYR A 129 -11.13 -10.13 -24.43
CA TYR A 129 -11.05 -11.27 -23.52
C TYR A 129 -11.75 -12.48 -24.16
N GLN A 130 -11.05 -13.61 -24.26
CA GLN A 130 -11.64 -14.89 -24.64
C GLN A 130 -11.84 -15.71 -23.36
N LEU A 131 -13.09 -15.79 -22.89
CA LEU A 131 -13.44 -16.53 -21.68
C LEU A 131 -13.35 -18.05 -21.92
N ASN A 132 -13.08 -18.80 -20.86
CA ASN A 132 -13.14 -20.26 -20.84
C ASN A 132 -14.62 -20.71 -20.97
N PRO A 133 -14.99 -21.51 -21.99
CA PRO A 133 -16.39 -21.94 -22.20
C PRO A 133 -16.95 -22.83 -21.08
N LYS A 134 -16.09 -23.36 -20.20
CA LYS A 134 -16.50 -24.12 -19.00
C LYS A 134 -16.85 -23.20 -17.81
N ALA A 135 -16.47 -21.93 -17.83
CA ALA A 135 -16.60 -21.03 -16.69
C ALA A 135 -18.05 -20.65 -16.39
N ARG A 136 -18.49 -20.94 -15.17
CA ARG A 136 -19.89 -20.81 -14.74
C ARG A 136 -20.00 -20.29 -13.31
N TRP A 137 -21.04 -19.52 -13.06
CA TRP A 137 -21.49 -19.20 -11.72
C TRP A 137 -22.10 -20.46 -11.05
N SER A 138 -22.14 -20.49 -9.72
CA SER A 138 -22.66 -21.63 -8.93
C SER A 138 -24.17 -21.82 -9.04
N ASP A 139 -24.87 -20.93 -9.74
CA ASP A 139 -26.26 -21.08 -10.20
C ASP A 139 -26.37 -21.82 -11.56
N GLY A 140 -25.24 -22.20 -12.16
CA GLY A 140 -25.12 -22.89 -13.45
C GLY A 140 -24.98 -21.96 -14.67
N ARG A 141 -25.22 -20.65 -14.52
CA ARG A 141 -25.14 -19.67 -15.61
C ARG A 141 -23.69 -19.51 -16.09
N PRO A 142 -23.42 -19.43 -17.41
CA PRO A 142 -22.09 -19.09 -17.90
C PRO A 142 -21.65 -17.70 -17.41
N ILE A 143 -20.33 -17.51 -17.25
CA ILE A 143 -19.77 -16.16 -17.14
C ILE A 143 -19.83 -15.53 -18.54
N ASP A 144 -20.42 -14.34 -18.65
CA ASP A 144 -20.77 -13.72 -19.92
C ASP A 144 -20.47 -12.20 -19.96
N ALA A 145 -20.57 -11.60 -21.16
CA ALA A 145 -20.31 -10.17 -21.35
C ALA A 145 -21.22 -9.25 -20.52
N ALA A 146 -22.38 -9.72 -20.04
CA ALA A 146 -23.26 -8.93 -19.19
C ALA A 146 -22.79 -8.89 -17.72
N ASP A 147 -21.95 -9.82 -17.26
CA ASP A 147 -21.24 -9.69 -15.97
C ASP A 147 -20.22 -8.55 -16.04
N PHE A 148 -19.42 -8.49 -17.12
CA PHE A 148 -18.47 -7.40 -17.38
C PHE A 148 -19.18 -6.05 -17.56
N LEU A 149 -20.25 -5.99 -18.36
CA LEU A 149 -21.04 -4.77 -18.61
C LEU A 149 -21.68 -4.24 -17.31
N ALA A 150 -22.24 -5.13 -16.47
CA ALA A 150 -22.79 -4.73 -15.18
C ALA A 150 -21.71 -4.16 -14.24
N GLN A 151 -20.57 -4.84 -14.13
CA GLN A 151 -19.46 -4.39 -13.26
C GLN A 151 -18.85 -3.06 -13.73
N TRP A 152 -18.68 -2.86 -15.04
CA TRP A 152 -18.24 -1.56 -15.58
C TRP A 152 -19.28 -0.45 -15.31
N ASN A 153 -20.57 -0.70 -15.51
CA ASN A 153 -21.61 0.30 -15.24
C ASN A 153 -21.69 0.71 -13.76
N ALA A 154 -21.48 -0.23 -12.83
CA ALA A 154 -21.37 0.08 -11.41
C ALA A 154 -20.11 0.89 -11.08
N LEU A 155 -18.94 0.47 -11.59
CA LEU A 155 -17.63 0.98 -11.13
C LEU A 155 -17.09 2.20 -11.90
N ARG A 156 -17.71 2.59 -13.02
CA ARG A 156 -17.26 3.75 -13.83
C ARG A 156 -17.46 5.14 -13.21
N GLY A 157 -17.86 5.23 -11.93
CA GLY A 157 -18.00 6.49 -11.18
C GLY A 157 -19.04 7.48 -11.70
N LYS A 158 -20.00 7.05 -12.53
CA LYS A 158 -21.04 7.93 -13.12
C LYS A 158 -22.39 7.91 -12.41
N ASP A 159 -22.70 6.83 -11.67
CA ASP A 159 -23.93 6.72 -10.90
C ASP A 159 -23.59 6.74 -9.40
N ASN A 160 -23.97 7.83 -8.73
CA ASN A 160 -23.69 8.07 -7.32
C ASN A 160 -24.50 7.16 -6.37
N ALA A 161 -25.47 6.39 -6.88
CA ALA A 161 -26.19 5.41 -6.08
C ALA A 161 -25.28 4.24 -5.67
N TYR A 162 -24.25 3.91 -6.46
CA TYR A 162 -23.26 2.89 -6.12
C TYR A 162 -22.19 3.48 -5.19
N TRP A 163 -22.01 2.90 -4.00
CA TRP A 163 -21.01 3.33 -3.03
C TRP A 163 -19.63 2.72 -3.34
N THR A 164 -19.10 3.10 -4.50
CA THR A 164 -17.87 2.57 -5.08
C THR A 164 -16.61 3.10 -4.41
N ALA A 165 -15.64 2.21 -4.19
CA ALA A 165 -14.31 2.56 -3.66
C ALA A 165 -13.18 2.52 -4.72
N ARG A 166 -13.44 2.07 -5.95
CA ARG A 166 -12.40 1.85 -6.97
C ARG A 166 -12.95 2.09 -8.37
N ASN A 167 -12.68 3.27 -8.92
CA ASN A 167 -13.26 3.72 -10.20
C ASN A 167 -12.23 3.88 -11.33
N ALA A 168 -10.94 3.91 -10.99
CA ALA A 168 -9.85 4.06 -11.95
C ALA A 168 -9.86 2.93 -13.00
N GLY A 169 -9.62 3.30 -14.25
CA GLY A 169 -9.67 2.40 -15.41
C GLY A 169 -11.09 2.12 -15.89
N TYR A 170 -12.06 1.88 -15.00
CA TYR A 170 -13.48 1.79 -15.36
C TYR A 170 -14.04 3.14 -15.86
N ASP A 171 -13.54 4.26 -15.31
CA ASP A 171 -13.78 5.62 -15.79
C ASP A 171 -13.15 5.92 -17.18
N ARG A 172 -12.14 5.14 -17.57
CA ARG A 172 -11.47 5.22 -18.88
C ARG A 172 -12.15 4.36 -19.96
N ILE A 173 -13.00 3.39 -19.61
CA ILE A 173 -13.73 2.55 -20.59
C ILE A 173 -14.86 3.33 -21.29
N ALA A 174 -14.93 3.21 -22.62
CA ALA A 174 -16.00 3.75 -23.46
C ALA A 174 -17.18 2.79 -23.62
N LYS A 175 -16.91 1.50 -23.82
CA LYS A 175 -17.90 0.46 -24.14
C LYS A 175 -17.43 -0.93 -23.71
N VAL A 176 -18.34 -1.72 -23.16
CA VAL A 176 -18.21 -3.17 -22.97
C VAL A 176 -19.30 -3.86 -23.78
N GLU A 177 -18.94 -4.87 -24.58
CA GLU A 177 -19.89 -5.66 -25.37
C GLU A 177 -19.43 -7.11 -25.57
N ALA A 178 -20.32 -7.96 -26.07
CA ALA A 178 -19.93 -9.28 -26.56
C ALA A 178 -19.02 -9.15 -27.80
N GLY A 179 -18.01 -10.01 -27.91
CA GLY A 179 -17.18 -10.12 -29.10
C GLY A 179 -17.87 -10.88 -30.24
N ALA A 180 -17.23 -10.91 -31.40
CA ALA A 180 -17.73 -11.63 -32.57
C ALA A 180 -17.63 -13.17 -32.44
N LYS A 181 -16.80 -13.68 -31.52
CA LYS A 181 -16.63 -15.11 -31.25
C LYS A 181 -17.42 -15.55 -30.00
N PRO A 182 -17.86 -16.82 -29.92
CA PRO A 182 -18.45 -17.36 -28.70
C PRO A 182 -17.54 -17.18 -27.48
N HIS A 183 -18.14 -16.85 -26.33
CA HIS A 183 -17.44 -16.57 -25.06
C HIS A 183 -16.41 -15.42 -25.13
N GLN A 184 -16.50 -14.53 -26.11
CA GLN A 184 -15.63 -13.36 -26.24
C GLN A 184 -16.29 -12.12 -25.60
N VAL A 185 -15.51 -11.29 -24.91
CA VAL A 185 -15.90 -9.96 -24.41
C VAL A 185 -14.95 -8.93 -24.98
N LYS A 186 -15.47 -7.82 -25.50
CA LYS A 186 -14.69 -6.73 -26.06
C LYS A 186 -14.87 -5.47 -25.22
N VAL A 187 -13.76 -4.87 -24.80
CA VAL A 187 -13.71 -3.65 -23.97
C VAL A 187 -12.96 -2.58 -24.75
N THR A 188 -13.69 -1.55 -25.18
CA THR A 188 -13.13 -0.39 -25.89
C THR A 188 -12.96 0.77 -24.93
N PHE A 189 -11.78 1.36 -24.88
CA PHE A 189 -11.45 2.48 -24.00
C PHE A 189 -11.71 3.84 -24.69
N ALA A 190 -12.04 4.84 -23.89
CA ALA A 190 -12.17 6.25 -24.29
C ALA A 190 -10.85 7.01 -24.16
N ARG A 191 -10.07 6.66 -23.13
CA ARG A 191 -8.69 7.09 -22.87
C ARG A 191 -7.84 5.84 -22.69
N PRO A 192 -6.62 5.75 -23.24
CA PRO A 192 -5.69 4.65 -22.99
C PRO A 192 -5.54 4.32 -21.49
N TYR A 193 -5.30 3.04 -21.19
CA TYR A 193 -5.09 2.54 -19.84
C TYR A 193 -4.07 1.39 -19.84
N ALA A 194 -2.92 1.64 -19.22
CA ALA A 194 -1.81 0.68 -19.09
C ALA A 194 -2.24 -0.54 -18.27
N ASP A 195 -2.77 -0.29 -17.08
CA ASP A 195 -3.10 -1.28 -16.04
C ASP A 195 -4.39 -2.07 -16.33
N TRP A 196 -4.77 -2.29 -17.59
CA TRP A 196 -6.05 -2.93 -17.96
C TRP A 196 -6.23 -4.36 -17.41
N GLN A 197 -5.12 -5.03 -17.06
CA GLN A 197 -5.11 -6.34 -16.41
C GLN A 197 -5.60 -6.31 -14.94
N SER A 198 -5.64 -5.13 -14.30
CA SER A 198 -6.27 -4.93 -12.99
C SER A 198 -7.80 -5.06 -13.04
N LEU A 199 -8.40 -4.78 -14.20
CA LEU A 199 -9.84 -4.67 -14.34
C LEU A 199 -10.54 -6.03 -14.35
N PHE A 200 -11.82 -6.00 -13.97
CA PHE A 200 -12.68 -7.17 -13.83
C PHE A 200 -12.13 -8.26 -12.88
N THR A 201 -11.23 -7.88 -11.96
CA THR A 201 -10.64 -8.74 -10.94
C THR A 201 -10.83 -8.11 -9.55
N PRO A 202 -11.54 -8.77 -8.61
CA PRO A 202 -12.44 -9.89 -8.85
C PRO A 202 -13.65 -9.51 -9.72
N LEU A 203 -14.22 -10.46 -10.46
CA LEU A 203 -15.48 -10.31 -11.18
C LEU A 203 -16.65 -10.71 -10.27
N TYR A 204 -17.77 -9.99 -10.34
CA TYR A 204 -19.01 -10.32 -9.64
C TYR A 204 -20.13 -10.69 -10.62
N PRO A 205 -21.11 -11.49 -10.19
CA PRO A 205 -22.27 -11.79 -11.02
C PRO A 205 -23.11 -10.52 -11.25
N LYS A 206 -23.64 -10.34 -12.45
CA LYS A 206 -24.51 -9.21 -12.84
C LYS A 206 -25.72 -8.98 -11.94
N GLY A 207 -26.16 -10.00 -11.19
CA GLY A 207 -27.22 -9.86 -10.18
C GLY A 207 -26.82 -9.02 -8.95
N LEU A 208 -25.52 -8.92 -8.64
CA LEU A 208 -25.00 -8.02 -7.60
C LEU A 208 -24.62 -6.65 -8.19
N MET A 209 -23.97 -6.64 -9.36
CA MET A 209 -23.46 -5.42 -9.99
C MET A 209 -24.52 -4.58 -10.72
N GLY A 210 -25.63 -5.19 -11.16
CA GLY A 210 -26.64 -4.52 -12.01
C GLY A 210 -27.62 -3.61 -11.27
N LYS A 211 -27.51 -3.46 -9.95
CA LYS A 211 -28.32 -2.51 -9.15
C LYS A 211 -27.54 -1.99 -7.95
N ALA A 212 -27.73 -0.70 -7.64
CA ALA A 212 -27.09 -0.05 -6.50
C ALA A 212 -27.46 -0.66 -5.14
N ASP A 213 -28.73 -1.05 -4.93
CA ASP A 213 -29.16 -1.68 -3.67
C ASP A 213 -28.51 -3.06 -3.45
N ALA A 214 -28.40 -3.86 -4.51
CA ALA A 214 -27.68 -5.12 -4.50
C ALA A 214 -26.18 -4.92 -4.23
N PHE A 215 -25.52 -4.00 -4.96
CA PHE A 215 -24.10 -3.68 -4.79
C PHE A 215 -23.78 -3.17 -3.39
N ASN A 216 -24.61 -2.28 -2.85
CA ASN A 216 -24.38 -1.59 -1.58
C ASN A 216 -24.59 -2.47 -0.36
N ASP A 217 -25.64 -3.30 -0.36
CA ASP A 217 -26.14 -3.96 0.85
C ASP A 217 -26.22 -5.50 0.75
N ALA A 218 -26.48 -6.09 -0.43
CA ALA A 218 -26.74 -7.53 -0.51
C ALA A 218 -25.51 -8.42 -0.24
N ALA A 219 -24.29 -7.88 -0.44
CA ALA A 219 -23.03 -8.55 -0.16
C ALA A 219 -22.55 -8.46 1.31
N ARG A 220 -23.24 -7.69 2.18
CA ARG A 220 -22.76 -7.42 3.56
C ARG A 220 -22.72 -8.66 4.45
N GLU A 221 -23.73 -9.51 4.33
CA GLU A 221 -23.89 -10.69 5.19
C GLU A 221 -23.64 -12.02 4.47
N LYS A 222 -23.74 -12.05 3.14
CA LYS A 222 -23.78 -13.26 2.32
C LYS A 222 -23.26 -13.01 0.90
N LEU A 223 -22.69 -14.04 0.29
CA LEU A 223 -22.36 -14.07 -1.14
C LEU A 223 -22.84 -15.42 -1.71
N PRO A 224 -24.13 -15.52 -2.11
CA PRO A 224 -24.79 -16.80 -2.41
C PRO A 224 -24.42 -17.38 -3.78
N VAL A 225 -23.92 -16.54 -4.69
CA VAL A 225 -23.44 -16.95 -6.01
C VAL A 225 -21.95 -16.63 -6.08
N GLY A 226 -21.14 -17.65 -6.33
CA GLY A 226 -19.71 -17.54 -6.59
C GLY A 226 -19.33 -18.30 -7.86
N ALA A 227 -18.06 -18.27 -8.23
CA ALA A 227 -17.53 -19.03 -9.34
C ALA A 227 -16.13 -19.61 -9.07
N GLY A 228 -15.60 -19.49 -7.86
CA GLY A 228 -14.29 -20.03 -7.47
C GLY A 228 -14.32 -21.48 -6.98
N PRO A 229 -13.15 -22.02 -6.55
CA PRO A 229 -13.02 -23.37 -5.99
C PRO A 229 -13.77 -23.60 -4.66
N PHE A 230 -14.15 -22.53 -3.95
CA PHE A 230 -15.01 -22.57 -2.76
C PHE A 230 -16.24 -21.66 -2.92
N LEU A 231 -17.23 -21.83 -2.04
CA LEU A 231 -18.40 -20.97 -1.89
C LEU A 231 -18.58 -20.54 -0.42
N VAL A 232 -19.11 -19.34 -0.18
CA VAL A 232 -19.45 -18.87 1.18
C VAL A 232 -20.67 -19.65 1.69
N ARG A 233 -20.49 -20.44 2.76
CA ARG A 233 -21.59 -21.21 3.39
C ARG A 233 -22.29 -20.44 4.50
N LYS A 234 -21.54 -19.74 5.36
CA LYS A 234 -22.07 -18.92 6.46
C LYS A 234 -21.03 -17.88 6.92
N ARG A 235 -21.49 -16.64 7.15
CA ARG A 235 -20.86 -15.67 8.06
C ARG A 235 -21.55 -15.81 9.41
N ASP A 236 -20.80 -16.05 10.47
CA ASP A 236 -21.29 -16.38 11.81
C ASP A 236 -20.67 -15.38 12.79
N THR A 237 -21.44 -14.35 13.12
CA THR A 237 -21.03 -13.24 14.01
C THR A 237 -20.71 -13.74 15.40
N ASP A 238 -21.59 -14.57 15.94
CA ASP A 238 -21.60 -15.00 17.34
C ASP A 238 -20.40 -15.92 17.64
N ARG A 239 -19.92 -16.64 16.63
CA ARG A 239 -18.69 -17.45 16.68
C ARG A 239 -17.46 -16.75 16.11
N GLY A 240 -17.60 -15.55 15.53
CA GLY A 240 -16.51 -14.85 14.85
C GLY A 240 -15.94 -15.59 13.63
N THR A 241 -16.75 -16.31 12.84
CA THR A 241 -16.24 -17.13 11.71
C THR A 241 -16.88 -16.86 10.35
N VAL A 242 -16.12 -17.10 9.28
CA VAL A 242 -16.63 -17.31 7.91
C VAL A 242 -16.29 -18.73 7.48
N THR A 243 -17.32 -19.54 7.19
CA THR A 243 -17.12 -20.89 6.65
C THR A 243 -17.26 -20.86 5.13
N LEU A 244 -16.19 -21.24 4.44
CA LEU A 244 -16.18 -21.55 3.01
C LEU A 244 -16.23 -23.07 2.82
N VAL A 245 -16.95 -23.55 1.81
CA VAL A 245 -17.08 -24.98 1.47
C VAL A 245 -16.65 -25.24 0.03
N ARG A 246 -16.08 -26.43 -0.23
CA ARG A 246 -15.70 -26.91 -1.57
C ARG A 246 -16.86 -26.68 -2.56
N ASN A 247 -16.59 -25.98 -3.67
CA ASN A 247 -17.60 -25.76 -4.71
C ASN A 247 -17.83 -27.06 -5.51
N PRO A 248 -19.04 -27.65 -5.54
CA PRO A 248 -19.30 -28.88 -6.28
C PRO A 248 -19.46 -28.66 -7.80
N THR A 249 -19.69 -27.43 -8.26
CA THR A 249 -19.87 -27.09 -9.69
C THR A 249 -18.65 -26.40 -10.31
N TRP A 250 -17.52 -26.40 -9.61
CA TRP A 250 -16.24 -25.88 -10.11
C TRP A 250 -15.70 -26.78 -11.24
N TRP A 251 -15.39 -26.17 -12.38
CA TRP A 251 -14.95 -26.86 -13.61
C TRP A 251 -13.42 -26.98 -13.73
N GLY A 252 -12.69 -26.22 -12.93
CA GLY A 252 -11.24 -26.30 -12.80
C GLY A 252 -10.84 -27.44 -11.86
N ASP A 253 -9.60 -27.40 -11.39
CA ASP A 253 -9.06 -28.48 -10.56
C ASP A 253 -9.77 -28.54 -9.18
N ARG A 254 -10.34 -29.70 -8.82
CA ARG A 254 -11.18 -29.85 -7.61
C ARG A 254 -10.39 -29.47 -6.36
N ALA A 255 -10.90 -28.51 -5.58
CA ALA A 255 -10.22 -28.06 -4.37
C ALA A 255 -9.98 -29.21 -3.39
N LYS A 256 -8.79 -29.31 -2.78
CA LYS A 256 -8.42 -30.48 -1.96
C LYS A 256 -9.23 -30.59 -0.67
N LEU A 257 -9.30 -29.54 0.14
CA LEU A 257 -10.08 -29.48 1.38
C LEU A 257 -11.59 -29.55 1.13
N ASP A 258 -12.36 -29.95 2.17
CA ASP A 258 -13.82 -29.80 2.19
C ASP A 258 -14.24 -28.39 2.61
N LYS A 259 -13.49 -27.78 3.54
CA LYS A 259 -13.82 -26.50 4.16
C LYS A 259 -12.59 -25.66 4.47
N LEU A 260 -12.76 -24.35 4.35
CA LEU A 260 -11.88 -23.35 4.97
C LEU A 260 -12.74 -22.59 5.99
N VAL A 261 -12.31 -22.58 7.26
CA VAL A 261 -12.99 -21.81 8.31
C VAL A 261 -12.07 -20.65 8.68
N LEU A 262 -12.44 -19.45 8.27
CA LEU A 262 -11.75 -18.23 8.68
C LEU A 262 -12.30 -17.81 10.04
N THR A 263 -11.43 -17.52 11.00
CA THR A 263 -11.81 -17.20 12.39
C THR A 263 -11.19 -15.86 12.81
N ALA A 264 -12.03 -14.87 13.14
CA ALA A 264 -11.59 -13.60 13.69
C ALA A 264 -10.92 -13.82 15.05
N LEU A 265 -9.66 -13.43 15.18
CA LEU A 265 -8.87 -13.64 16.39
C LEU A 265 -7.69 -12.65 16.44
N PRO A 266 -7.65 -11.74 17.43
CA PRO A 266 -6.53 -10.81 17.61
C PRO A 266 -5.16 -11.49 17.70
N ARG A 267 -4.13 -10.81 17.19
CA ARG A 267 -2.81 -11.41 16.92
C ARG A 267 -2.12 -11.97 18.17
N ASP A 268 -2.22 -11.28 19.30
CA ASP A 268 -1.67 -11.70 20.59
C ASP A 268 -2.26 -13.05 21.06
N LYS A 269 -3.55 -13.30 20.81
CA LYS A 269 -4.23 -14.55 21.16
C LYS A 269 -3.84 -15.73 20.28
N ARG A 270 -3.32 -15.51 19.06
CA ARG A 270 -3.01 -16.57 18.08
C ARG A 270 -1.99 -17.56 18.61
N SER A 271 -0.97 -17.10 19.32
CA SER A 271 0.02 -17.96 19.98
C SER A 271 -0.61 -19.00 20.93
N GLY A 272 -1.63 -18.60 21.69
CA GLY A 272 -2.41 -19.49 22.55
C GLY A 272 -3.35 -20.42 21.76
N ALA A 273 -4.00 -19.90 20.72
CA ALA A 273 -4.92 -20.68 19.89
C ALA A 273 -4.22 -21.77 19.05
N LEU A 274 -2.98 -21.51 18.59
CA LEU A 274 -2.10 -22.50 17.97
C LEU A 274 -1.72 -23.60 18.98
N ALA A 275 -1.29 -23.22 20.19
CA ALA A 275 -0.96 -24.19 21.25
C ALA A 275 -2.18 -25.02 21.70
N ALA A 276 -3.38 -24.43 21.73
CA ALA A 276 -4.63 -25.13 21.99
C ALA A 276 -5.13 -25.96 20.79
N GLY A 277 -4.43 -25.92 19.65
CA GLY A 277 -4.81 -26.63 18.43
C GLY A 277 -6.14 -26.18 17.81
N THR A 278 -6.66 -25.01 18.20
CA THR A 278 -7.96 -24.47 17.76
C THR A 278 -7.91 -23.82 16.38
N ILE A 279 -6.71 -23.45 15.91
CA ILE A 279 -6.42 -22.95 14.56
C ILE A 279 -5.23 -23.69 13.94
N ASP A 280 -5.16 -23.71 12.61
CA ASP A 280 -4.16 -24.46 11.83
C ASP A 280 -3.19 -23.55 11.05
N VAL A 281 -3.64 -22.32 10.75
CA VAL A 281 -2.89 -21.27 10.04
C VAL A 281 -3.14 -19.92 10.71
N ALA A 282 -2.10 -19.12 10.93
CA ALA A 282 -2.20 -17.81 11.56
C ALA A 282 -1.07 -16.86 11.12
N ALA A 283 -1.41 -15.65 10.67
CA ALA A 283 -0.43 -14.57 10.63
C ALA A 283 -0.09 -14.13 12.07
N VAL A 284 1.19 -14.00 12.41
CA VAL A 284 1.70 -13.81 13.78
C VAL A 284 2.66 -12.62 13.87
N ASP A 285 2.83 -12.08 15.08
CA ASP A 285 3.90 -11.12 15.40
C ASP A 285 5.26 -11.83 15.63
N GLN A 286 6.33 -11.05 15.77
CA GLN A 286 7.70 -11.56 15.99
C GLN A 286 7.83 -12.38 17.30
N GLY A 287 7.08 -12.04 18.35
CA GLY A 287 7.12 -12.75 19.64
C GLY A 287 6.46 -14.12 19.56
N ALA A 288 5.29 -14.19 18.94
CA ALA A 288 4.59 -15.44 18.64
C ALA A 288 5.38 -16.31 17.64
N ALA A 289 6.02 -15.71 16.63
CA ALA A 289 6.92 -16.40 15.72
C ALA A 289 8.13 -17.01 16.46
N LYS A 290 8.76 -16.24 17.37
CA LYS A 290 9.87 -16.71 18.21
C LYS A 290 9.45 -17.88 19.11
N GLN A 291 8.25 -17.84 19.71
CA GLN A 291 7.72 -18.96 20.49
C GLN A 291 7.56 -20.24 19.65
N VAL A 292 7.03 -20.14 18.43
CA VAL A 292 6.89 -21.29 17.51
C VAL A 292 8.27 -21.81 17.07
N ALA A 293 9.22 -20.93 16.77
CA ALA A 293 10.59 -21.33 16.40
C ALA A 293 11.31 -22.06 17.55
N GLN A 294 11.23 -21.52 18.78
CA GLN A 294 11.79 -22.15 19.98
C GLN A 294 11.13 -23.49 20.34
N ALA A 295 9.85 -23.67 19.98
CA ALA A 295 9.14 -24.93 20.12
C ALA A 295 9.44 -25.96 19.00
N ALA A 296 9.87 -25.48 17.82
CA ALA A 296 10.19 -26.32 16.68
C ALA A 296 11.68 -26.77 16.63
N ALA A 297 12.56 -26.12 17.41
CA ALA A 297 13.96 -26.47 17.52
C ALA A 297 14.15 -27.86 18.17
N PRO A 298 15.16 -28.66 17.74
CA PRO A 298 15.51 -29.90 18.41
C PRO A 298 16.01 -29.62 19.84
N ALA A 299 15.74 -30.53 20.77
CA ALA A 299 16.20 -30.42 22.15
C ALA A 299 17.73 -30.60 22.23
N THR A 300 18.48 -29.49 22.09
CA THR A 300 19.94 -29.48 22.19
C THR A 300 20.37 -29.88 23.61
N ALA A 301 21.00 -31.05 23.73
CA ALA A 301 21.45 -31.61 25.00
C ALA A 301 22.70 -30.91 25.55
N LYS A 302 22.56 -29.64 25.95
CA LYS A 302 23.49 -28.86 26.79
C LYS A 302 22.86 -27.52 27.20
N GLY A 303 22.95 -27.18 28.49
CA GLY A 303 22.90 -25.78 28.93
C GLY A 303 21.54 -25.06 28.95
N VAL A 304 20.50 -25.70 29.50
CA VAL A 304 19.42 -24.93 30.17
C VAL A 304 19.35 -25.43 31.60
N ASP A 305 19.45 -24.53 32.58
CA ASP A 305 19.20 -24.85 33.98
C ASP A 305 17.76 -25.33 34.14
N ALA A 306 17.57 -26.62 34.43
CA ALA A 306 16.25 -27.26 34.54
C ALA A 306 15.51 -26.89 35.86
N LYS A 307 15.62 -25.64 36.31
CA LYS A 307 14.88 -25.06 37.42
C LYS A 307 13.44 -24.77 36.98
N ALA A 308 12.58 -25.79 37.09
CA ALA A 308 11.13 -25.69 36.98
C ALA A 308 10.61 -24.95 35.73
N GLU A 309 10.79 -25.55 34.54
CA GLU A 309 9.89 -25.21 33.42
C GLU A 309 8.50 -25.78 33.77
N ASP A 310 7.63 -24.95 34.32
CA ASP A 310 6.26 -25.31 34.71
C ASP A 310 5.56 -26.16 33.65
N ALA A 311 4.84 -27.21 34.07
CA ALA A 311 4.21 -28.17 33.17
C ALA A 311 3.29 -27.53 32.11
N ARG A 312 2.70 -26.36 32.41
CA ARG A 312 1.91 -25.55 31.45
C ARG A 312 2.77 -24.98 30.32
N THR A 313 3.98 -24.53 30.62
CA THR A 313 4.95 -23.99 29.66
C THR A 313 5.49 -25.12 28.78
N ALA A 314 5.90 -26.24 29.39
CA ALA A 314 6.36 -27.42 28.68
C ALA A 314 5.27 -28.01 27.75
N ALA A 315 4.01 -28.08 28.21
CA ALA A 315 2.89 -28.51 27.38
C ALA A 315 2.60 -27.54 26.21
N ARG A 316 2.62 -26.22 26.45
CA ARG A 316 2.47 -25.20 25.40
C ARG A 316 3.57 -25.31 24.35
N LYS A 317 4.82 -25.47 24.77
CA LYS A 317 6.00 -25.67 23.91
C LYS A 317 5.87 -26.95 23.07
N SER A 318 5.51 -28.07 23.69
CA SER A 318 5.23 -29.33 22.98
C SER A 318 4.15 -29.17 21.89
N ALA A 319 3.03 -28.52 22.21
CA ALA A 319 1.94 -28.31 21.26
C ALA A 319 2.33 -27.36 20.10
N LEU A 320 3.08 -26.29 20.38
CA LEU A 320 3.62 -25.40 19.34
C LEU A 320 4.67 -26.10 18.44
N GLY A 321 5.31 -27.18 18.91
CA GLY A 321 6.22 -28.01 18.12
C GLY A 321 5.56 -28.69 16.91
N GLY A 322 4.22 -28.77 16.85
CA GLY A 322 3.47 -29.20 15.67
C GLY A 322 3.40 -28.16 14.53
N TYR A 323 3.88 -26.94 14.76
CA TYR A 323 3.82 -25.80 13.84
C TYR A 323 5.21 -25.37 13.37
N VAL A 324 5.24 -24.56 12.31
CA VAL A 324 6.42 -23.92 11.75
C VAL A 324 6.06 -22.50 11.32
N VAL A 325 6.96 -21.55 11.52
CA VAL A 325 6.78 -20.18 10.99
C VAL A 325 7.22 -20.18 9.54
N ARG A 326 6.28 -19.84 8.66
CA ARG A 326 6.53 -19.50 7.26
C ARG A 326 6.90 -18.03 7.16
N LYS A 327 7.93 -17.71 6.37
CA LYS A 327 8.55 -16.38 6.35
C LYS A 327 8.76 -15.91 4.90
N ALA A 328 8.30 -14.70 4.60
CA ALA A 328 8.60 -14.01 3.34
C ALA A 328 8.71 -12.50 3.60
N LEU A 329 9.01 -11.72 2.56
CA LEU A 329 8.77 -10.28 2.57
C LEU A 329 7.33 -10.02 2.10
N GLU A 330 6.54 -9.33 2.92
CA GLU A 330 5.17 -8.93 2.65
C GLU A 330 5.15 -7.94 1.46
N PRO A 331 4.09 -7.91 0.63
CA PRO A 331 3.89 -6.88 -0.38
C PRO A 331 3.44 -5.56 0.29
N ALA A 332 4.26 -5.05 1.21
CA ALA A 332 4.03 -3.84 1.99
C ALA A 332 5.34 -3.36 2.64
N TYR A 333 5.49 -2.05 2.84
CA TYR A 333 6.68 -1.45 3.46
C TYR A 333 6.35 -0.59 4.66
N THR A 334 7.34 -0.31 5.51
CA THR A 334 7.23 0.73 6.55
C THR A 334 8.07 1.94 6.16
N GLN A 335 7.48 3.12 6.29
CA GLN A 335 8.13 4.39 5.99
C GLN A 335 8.14 5.34 7.21
N LEU A 336 9.13 6.24 7.23
CA LEU A 336 9.05 7.48 7.99
C LEU A 336 8.38 8.54 7.11
N ALA A 337 7.23 9.04 7.53
CA ALA A 337 6.52 10.13 6.87
C ALA A 337 6.85 11.46 7.56
N LEU A 338 7.08 12.50 6.74
CA LEU A 338 7.41 13.86 7.15
C LEU A 338 6.28 14.78 6.68
N ASN A 339 5.52 15.36 7.60
CA ASN A 339 4.43 16.25 7.23
C ASN A 339 4.97 17.60 6.71
N GLY A 340 4.89 17.82 5.40
CA GLY A 340 5.43 19.00 4.74
C GLY A 340 4.53 20.23 4.71
N SER A 341 3.29 20.17 5.25
CA SER A 341 2.36 21.29 5.11
C SER A 341 2.65 22.49 6.02
N ALA A 342 3.47 22.33 7.06
CA ALA A 342 3.71 23.37 8.06
C ALA A 342 5.05 23.21 8.80
N GLY A 343 5.39 24.22 9.61
CA GLY A 343 6.51 24.15 10.55
C GLY A 343 7.88 23.99 9.88
N PRO A 344 8.87 23.40 10.58
CA PRO A 344 10.21 23.19 10.03
C PRO A 344 10.24 22.31 8.77
N LEU A 345 9.31 21.36 8.64
CA LEU A 345 9.27 20.36 7.58
C LEU A 345 8.69 20.88 6.26
N ALA A 346 8.14 22.10 6.23
CA ALA A 346 7.81 22.78 4.98
C ALA A 346 9.08 23.05 4.12
N ASP A 347 10.22 23.34 4.76
CA ASP A 347 11.50 23.52 4.07
C ASP A 347 12.08 22.15 3.63
N GLN A 348 12.19 21.95 2.31
CA GLN A 348 12.71 20.72 1.72
C GLN A 348 14.12 20.38 2.21
N ARG A 349 14.95 21.36 2.58
CA ARG A 349 16.30 21.12 3.13
C ARG A 349 16.24 20.49 4.51
N VAL A 350 15.26 20.88 5.34
CA VAL A 350 15.01 20.25 6.65
C VAL A 350 14.50 18.83 6.45
N ARG A 351 13.62 18.57 5.47
CA ARG A 351 13.19 17.19 5.13
C ARG A 351 14.34 16.32 4.66
N ARG A 352 15.17 16.80 3.71
CA ARG A 352 16.37 16.09 3.24
C ARG A 352 17.40 15.89 4.35
N ALA A 353 17.52 16.82 5.30
CA ALA A 353 18.38 16.65 6.47
C ALA A 353 17.87 15.58 7.45
N VAL A 354 16.55 15.54 7.71
CA VAL A 354 15.92 14.45 8.47
C VAL A 354 16.18 13.12 7.76
N ALA A 355 16.01 13.05 6.44
CA ALA A 355 16.25 11.84 5.66
C ALA A 355 17.70 11.36 5.72
N ARG A 356 18.68 12.22 5.41
CA ARG A 356 20.12 11.88 5.50
C ARG A 356 20.62 11.62 6.93
N ALA A 357 19.83 11.89 7.97
CA ALA A 357 20.17 11.50 9.34
C ALA A 357 19.78 10.05 9.68
N ILE A 358 18.92 9.41 8.89
CA ILE A 358 18.41 8.06 9.16
C ILE A 358 19.31 7.01 8.53
N ASP A 359 19.99 6.26 9.39
CA ASP A 359 20.65 5.01 9.02
C ASP A 359 19.58 3.92 8.79
N ARG A 360 19.12 3.83 7.53
CA ARG A 360 18.07 2.88 7.10
C ARG A 360 18.52 1.43 7.31
N GLN A 361 19.80 1.13 7.07
CA GLN A 361 20.37 -0.21 7.25
C GLN A 361 20.22 -0.69 8.69
N ALA A 362 20.58 0.13 9.68
CA ALA A 362 20.43 -0.22 11.10
C ALA A 362 18.97 -0.38 11.55
N LEU A 363 18.00 0.16 10.81
CA LEU A 363 16.58 -0.07 11.05
C LEU A 363 16.12 -1.40 10.43
N ALA A 364 16.43 -1.65 9.15
CA ALA A 364 16.16 -2.92 8.47
C ALA A 364 16.80 -4.12 9.21
N ASP A 365 18.07 -3.98 9.60
CA ASP A 365 18.81 -4.92 10.45
C ASP A 365 18.03 -5.28 11.71
N SER A 366 17.52 -4.27 12.42
CA SER A 366 16.85 -4.46 13.71
C SER A 366 15.50 -5.18 13.60
N VAL A 367 14.95 -5.31 12.39
CA VAL A 367 13.65 -5.92 12.10
C VAL A 367 13.79 -7.28 11.42
N LEU A 368 14.70 -7.41 10.44
CA LEU A 368 14.73 -8.53 9.49
C LEU A 368 15.81 -9.57 9.83
N LYS A 369 16.99 -9.16 10.36
CA LYS A 369 18.02 -10.13 10.81
C LYS A 369 17.53 -11.08 11.92
N PRO A 370 16.73 -10.65 12.93
CA PRO A 370 16.13 -11.55 13.93
C PRO A 370 15.11 -12.55 13.38
N LEU A 371 14.77 -12.46 12.10
CA LEU A 371 13.81 -13.33 11.40
C LEU A 371 14.48 -14.12 10.26
N ASP A 372 15.81 -14.09 10.14
CA ASP A 372 16.57 -14.67 9.01
C ASP A 372 16.04 -14.22 7.62
N LEU A 373 15.56 -12.98 7.52
CA LEU A 373 15.07 -12.36 6.28
C LEU A 373 16.11 -11.37 5.70
N PRO A 374 16.07 -11.07 4.38
CA PRO A 374 16.98 -10.12 3.76
C PRO A 374 16.86 -8.73 4.38
N ALA A 375 17.84 -8.36 5.21
CA ALA A 375 17.87 -7.07 5.88
C ALA A 375 18.46 -6.01 4.95
N GLN A 376 17.69 -5.60 3.95
CA GLN A 376 17.99 -4.48 3.09
C GLN A 376 17.02 -3.31 3.37
N PRO A 377 17.49 -2.05 3.28
CA PRO A 377 16.61 -0.90 3.09
C PRO A 377 15.69 -1.10 1.88
N LEU A 378 14.54 -0.43 1.88
CA LEU A 378 13.77 -0.29 0.65
C LEU A 378 14.20 1.00 -0.07
N GLY A 379 14.52 0.88 -1.34
CA GLY A 379 15.05 1.94 -2.21
C GLY A 379 14.02 2.64 -3.08
N ASN A 380 12.75 2.21 -3.02
CA ASN A 380 11.71 2.57 -3.97
C ASN A 380 10.35 2.64 -3.25
N HIS A 381 9.52 3.63 -3.58
CA HIS A 381 8.18 3.79 -2.98
C HIS A 381 7.09 2.98 -3.69
N LEU A 382 7.34 2.59 -4.94
CA LEU A 382 6.33 2.13 -5.90
C LEU A 382 6.45 0.62 -6.18
N LEU A 383 7.68 0.10 -6.18
CA LEU A 383 8.02 -1.32 -6.37
C LEU A 383 8.78 -1.87 -5.16
N MET A 384 8.45 -3.10 -4.77
CA MET A 384 9.05 -3.82 -3.65
C MET A 384 10.24 -4.67 -4.11
N THR A 385 11.12 -5.06 -3.17
CA THR A 385 12.24 -5.94 -3.50
C THR A 385 11.74 -7.30 -4.00
N GLY A 386 12.32 -7.76 -5.12
CA GLY A 386 11.88 -8.98 -5.81
C GLY A 386 10.73 -8.78 -6.81
N GLN A 387 10.17 -7.58 -6.97
CA GLN A 387 9.39 -7.22 -8.15
C GLN A 387 10.31 -6.93 -9.34
N HIS A 388 9.82 -7.15 -10.55
CA HIS A 388 10.51 -6.80 -11.79
C HIS A 388 10.47 -5.29 -12.05
N GLY A 389 11.57 -4.71 -12.52
CA GLY A 389 11.74 -3.25 -12.60
C GLY A 389 12.00 -2.59 -11.24
N TYR A 390 12.27 -3.36 -10.19
CA TYR A 390 12.76 -2.80 -8.94
C TYR A 390 14.18 -2.24 -9.14
N GLU A 391 14.29 -0.92 -9.06
CA GLU A 391 15.56 -0.18 -8.96
C GLU A 391 15.54 0.72 -7.73
N ASP A 392 16.71 1.01 -7.16
CA ASP A 392 16.87 1.86 -5.97
C ASP A 392 17.14 3.31 -6.39
N HIS A 393 16.23 4.22 -6.06
CA HIS A 393 16.31 5.65 -6.38
C HIS A 393 16.56 6.52 -5.13
N SER A 394 17.02 5.90 -4.03
CA SER A 394 17.29 6.62 -2.78
C SER A 394 18.59 7.43 -2.81
N ASP A 395 19.42 7.24 -3.82
CA ASP A 395 20.55 8.12 -4.18
C ASP A 395 20.08 9.59 -4.39
N ALA A 396 18.84 9.79 -4.85
CA ALA A 396 18.23 11.10 -5.05
C ALA A 396 18.07 11.92 -3.75
N ILE A 397 18.13 11.30 -2.57
CA ILE A 397 18.36 11.99 -1.28
C ILE A 397 19.82 11.94 -0.82
N GLY A 398 20.54 10.88 -1.17
CA GLY A 398 21.93 10.62 -0.81
C GLY A 398 22.10 9.92 0.54
N GLU A 399 23.20 9.21 0.70
CA GLU A 399 23.41 8.26 1.81
C GLU A 399 23.41 8.87 3.22
N ALA A 400 23.24 8.02 4.23
CA ALA A 400 23.15 8.41 5.63
C ALA A 400 24.43 9.13 6.13
N ASP A 401 24.31 10.42 6.41
CA ASP A 401 25.41 11.34 6.66
C ASP A 401 24.99 12.45 7.64
N ALA A 402 25.44 12.30 8.89
CA ALA A 402 25.17 13.27 9.95
C ALA A 402 25.92 14.61 9.79
N GLY A 403 26.92 14.69 8.90
CA GLY A 403 27.63 15.92 8.56
C GLY A 403 26.84 16.74 7.53
N ALA A 404 26.48 16.13 6.40
CA ALA A 404 25.65 16.79 5.38
C ALA A 404 24.24 17.11 5.89
N ALA A 405 23.65 16.28 6.76
CA ALA A 405 22.39 16.61 7.43
C ALA A 405 22.52 17.89 8.28
N LYS A 406 23.62 18.07 9.02
CA LYS A 406 23.91 19.32 9.75
C LYS A 406 24.13 20.50 8.82
N LYS A 407 24.79 20.31 7.67
CA LYS A 407 24.97 21.35 6.65
C LYS A 407 23.62 21.83 6.11
N LEU A 408 22.76 20.91 5.65
CA LEU A 408 21.41 21.22 5.15
C LEU A 408 20.56 22.00 6.16
N LEU A 409 20.73 21.74 7.47
CA LEU A 409 20.06 22.47 8.54
C LEU A 409 20.67 23.87 8.76
N ALA A 410 21.99 24.01 8.70
CA ALA A 410 22.66 25.31 8.72
C ALA A 410 22.27 26.19 7.53
N ASP A 411 22.19 25.62 6.32
CA ASP A 411 21.74 26.27 5.09
C ASP A 411 20.26 26.70 5.20
N ALA A 412 19.43 25.93 5.93
CA ALA A 412 18.06 26.30 6.30
C ALA A 412 17.96 27.30 7.47
N GLY A 413 19.08 27.76 8.02
CA GLY A 413 19.17 28.79 9.06
C GLY A 413 19.17 28.28 10.51
N TRP A 414 19.27 26.97 10.73
CA TRP A 414 19.29 26.37 12.07
C TRP A 414 20.72 26.32 12.63
N LYS A 415 20.93 26.86 13.85
CA LYS A 415 22.24 27.00 14.51
C LYS A 415 22.25 26.33 15.88
N LEU A 416 23.35 25.69 16.27
CA LEU A 416 23.45 24.99 17.57
C LEU A 416 23.42 25.99 18.74
N SER A 417 22.54 25.78 19.72
CA SER A 417 22.50 26.63 20.90
C SER A 417 23.64 26.29 21.87
N GLY A 418 24.56 27.24 22.09
CA GLY A 418 25.61 27.14 23.12
C GLY A 418 27.02 27.50 22.66
N GLY A 419 27.26 27.69 21.36
CA GLY A 419 28.54 28.17 20.85
C GLY A 419 28.60 29.70 20.77
N SER A 420 29.31 30.35 21.69
CA SER A 420 29.93 31.64 21.39
C SER A 420 30.96 31.43 20.28
N ALA A 421 30.90 32.21 19.20
CA ALA A 421 31.91 32.12 18.15
C ALA A 421 33.32 32.37 18.74
N PRO A 422 34.35 31.61 18.34
CA PRO A 422 35.72 32.04 18.56
C PRO A 422 35.89 33.42 17.93
N ARG A 423 36.46 34.37 18.68
CA ARG A 423 37.13 35.50 18.03
C ARG A 423 38.29 34.93 17.22
N PRO A 424 38.63 35.47 16.04
CA PRO A 424 39.91 35.15 15.43
C PRO A 424 41.01 35.50 16.44
N ALA A 425 41.94 34.58 16.66
CA ALA A 425 43.16 34.89 17.42
C ALA A 425 44.06 35.74 16.51
N GLU A 426 44.65 36.79 17.08
CA GLU A 426 45.63 37.61 16.40
C GLU A 426 46.93 36.81 16.23
N GLU A 427 47.48 36.77 15.02
CA GLU A 427 48.74 36.07 14.74
C GLU A 427 49.94 36.90 15.20
N GLU A 428 50.49 36.60 16.37
CA GLU A 428 51.75 37.20 16.82
C GLU A 428 52.95 36.48 16.17
N GLN A 429 53.86 37.27 15.57
CA GLN A 429 54.95 36.76 14.75
C GLN A 429 56.19 36.36 15.56
N ALA A 430 56.81 35.24 15.19
CA ALA A 430 58.23 34.96 15.44
C ALA A 430 58.81 34.19 14.23
N GLY A 431 60.00 34.55 13.75
CA GLY A 431 60.55 34.01 12.50
C GLY A 431 62.09 33.98 12.40
N ALA A 432 62.59 34.00 11.15
CA ALA A 432 63.97 33.74 10.68
C ALA A 432 64.33 32.26 10.46
N GLY A 433 65.03 31.84 9.38
CA GLY A 433 65.54 32.56 8.19
C GLY A 433 65.49 31.67 6.92
N ARG A 434 65.43 32.21 5.69
CA ARG A 434 66.53 32.85 4.89
C ARG A 434 67.55 31.80 4.35
N ALA A 435 67.85 31.63 3.05
CA ALA A 435 67.34 32.16 1.76
C ALA A 435 67.52 31.07 0.66
N VAL A 436 67.27 31.24 -0.66
CA VAL A 436 68.06 32.01 -1.68
C VAL A 436 67.26 32.10 -3.00
N THR A 437 67.48 33.15 -3.80
CA THR A 437 67.03 33.34 -5.20
C THR A 437 68.19 33.81 -6.08
N PRO A 438 68.21 33.47 -7.39
CA PRO A 438 68.12 34.50 -8.46
C PRO A 438 67.40 34.01 -9.76
N ASP A 439 67.10 34.79 -10.80
CA ASP A 439 66.77 36.23 -10.99
C ASP A 439 66.34 36.48 -12.47
N ARG A 440 65.38 37.41 -12.73
CA ARG A 440 64.97 38.10 -14.01
C ARG A 440 64.76 37.25 -15.31
N SER A 441 64.14 37.71 -16.40
CA SER A 441 63.68 39.02 -16.95
C SER A 441 62.43 38.81 -17.87
N ASP A 442 61.80 39.76 -18.58
CA ASP A 442 61.27 41.14 -18.40
C ASP A 442 60.38 41.44 -19.69
N ASP A 443 59.85 42.66 -19.95
CA ASP A 443 58.94 43.08 -21.09
C ASP A 443 57.54 42.40 -21.15
N ASP A 444 56.49 42.84 -21.89
CA ASP A 444 55.79 44.12 -22.21
C ASP A 444 54.55 43.71 -23.08
N GLY A 445 53.37 44.36 -23.16
CA GLY A 445 52.78 45.57 -22.55
C GLY A 445 51.25 45.68 -22.83
N ASP A 446 50.72 46.91 -22.81
CA ASP A 446 49.34 47.42 -23.13
C ASP A 446 48.72 46.91 -24.49
N ASP A 447 47.45 47.14 -24.89
CA ASP A 447 46.25 47.79 -24.30
C ASP A 447 45.01 46.82 -24.34
N GLY A 448 43.71 47.08 -24.54
CA GLY A 448 42.82 48.23 -24.89
C GLY A 448 41.93 47.89 -26.12
N TYR A 449 40.69 48.39 -26.33
CA TYR A 449 39.67 49.02 -25.47
C TYR A 449 38.25 48.53 -25.93
N ALA A 450 37.14 49.30 -25.80
CA ALA A 450 35.78 48.88 -26.26
C ALA A 450 34.91 50.06 -26.78
N GLU A 451 34.03 49.84 -27.79
CA GLU A 451 32.80 50.64 -28.08
C GLU A 451 31.90 50.06 -29.22
N ASP A 452 30.74 50.70 -29.49
CA ASP A 452 29.50 50.22 -30.19
C ASP A 452 28.59 51.44 -30.57
N PRO A 453 27.52 51.46 -31.46
CA PRO A 453 26.88 50.46 -32.35
C PRO A 453 26.65 50.95 -33.84
N ARG A 454 25.72 50.28 -34.58
CA ARG A 454 24.92 50.71 -35.80
C ARG A 454 25.52 50.35 -37.17
N ALA A 455 24.77 49.98 -38.23
CA ALA A 455 23.34 49.59 -38.46
C ALA A 455 23.28 48.60 -39.69
N ASP A 456 22.26 48.36 -40.55
CA ASP A 456 20.96 48.97 -40.95
C ASP A 456 20.03 47.89 -41.60
N GLU A 457 18.80 48.26 -42.02
CA GLU A 457 17.77 47.44 -42.74
C GLU A 457 17.61 47.93 -44.23
N PRO A 458 16.74 47.39 -45.17
CA PRO A 458 15.30 47.04 -44.99
C PRO A 458 14.61 45.95 -45.91
N GLY A 459 13.34 45.62 -45.60
CA GLY A 459 12.27 45.15 -46.54
C GLY A 459 12.10 43.62 -46.74
N ASP A 460 10.92 43.05 -47.06
CA ASP A 460 9.49 43.50 -47.17
C ASP A 460 8.60 42.21 -47.30
N GLY A 461 7.27 42.13 -47.13
CA GLY A 461 6.18 43.09 -46.85
C GLY A 461 4.77 42.43 -46.86
N THR A 462 3.70 43.23 -46.69
CA THR A 462 2.23 42.91 -46.80
C THR A 462 1.63 41.93 -45.76
N SER A 463 0.54 42.18 -45.00
CA SER A 463 -0.87 42.66 -45.19
C SER A 463 -1.89 41.53 -45.50
N ALA A 464 -3.14 41.47 -44.99
CA ALA A 464 -3.91 42.39 -44.12
C ALA A 464 -5.07 41.66 -43.37
N ASP A 465 -5.86 42.41 -42.59
CA ASP A 465 -6.99 41.97 -41.73
C ASP A 465 -8.27 41.51 -42.49
N GLN A 466 -9.19 40.80 -41.81
CA GLN A 466 -10.47 41.42 -41.35
C GLN A 466 -11.39 40.50 -40.49
N SER A 467 -12.38 41.14 -39.87
CA SER A 467 -13.35 40.63 -38.88
C SER A 467 -14.71 40.20 -39.49
N GLY A 468 -15.59 39.58 -38.68
CA GLY A 468 -16.99 39.36 -39.05
C GLY A 468 -17.84 38.68 -37.96
N ASP A 469 -18.76 39.43 -37.35
CA ASP A 469 -19.79 38.95 -36.42
C ASP A 469 -21.10 38.54 -37.16
N ALA A 470 -21.92 37.67 -36.55
CA ALA A 470 -23.40 37.73 -36.62
C ALA A 470 -24.10 36.65 -35.75
N GLU A 471 -25.21 37.02 -35.10
CA GLU A 471 -26.18 36.12 -34.46
C GLU A 471 -27.34 35.76 -35.42
N THR A 472 -28.18 34.76 -35.10
CA THR A 472 -29.67 34.91 -35.18
C THR A 472 -30.47 33.83 -34.43
N ASP A 473 -31.76 34.13 -34.18
CA ASP A 473 -32.72 33.48 -33.26
C ASP A 473 -33.58 32.37 -33.93
N GLY A 474 -34.25 31.53 -33.12
CA GLY A 474 -35.22 30.51 -33.56
C GLY A 474 -35.90 29.76 -32.40
N ARG A 475 -37.24 29.81 -32.28
CA ARG A 475 -37.96 29.52 -31.02
C ARG A 475 -39.07 28.45 -31.10
N ASN A 476 -39.07 27.53 -30.12
CA ASN A 476 -40.25 26.86 -29.51
C ASN A 476 -41.17 25.99 -30.42
N PRO A 477 -42.23 25.32 -29.90
CA PRO A 477 -42.48 24.79 -28.54
C PRO A 477 -42.92 23.31 -28.51
N HIS A 478 -42.80 22.60 -27.35
CA HIS A 478 -43.87 21.74 -26.80
C HIS A 478 -43.56 21.09 -25.41
N ARG A 479 -44.65 20.90 -24.63
CA ARG A 479 -44.87 19.92 -23.53
C ARG A 479 -46.25 19.27 -23.86
N PRO A 480 -46.67 18.10 -23.31
CA PRO A 480 -46.43 17.61 -21.95
C PRO A 480 -46.05 16.12 -21.85
N GLY A 481 -45.87 15.62 -20.62
CA GLY A 481 -45.67 14.20 -20.31
C GLY A 481 -45.05 14.03 -18.92
N ALA A 482 -45.47 13.02 -18.16
CA ALA A 482 -44.98 12.77 -16.80
C ALA A 482 -44.23 11.44 -16.69
N GLY A 483 -43.09 11.46 -16.02
CA GLY A 483 -42.31 10.31 -15.57
C GLY A 483 -41.68 10.67 -14.23
N ALA A 484 -41.70 9.75 -13.26
CA ALA A 484 -41.30 10.05 -11.89
C ALA A 484 -39.87 9.58 -11.60
N ASP A 485 -38.91 10.48 -11.76
CA ASP A 485 -37.55 10.24 -11.29
C ASP A 485 -37.51 10.15 -9.76
N ARG A 486 -36.64 9.25 -9.27
CA ARG A 486 -36.42 9.00 -7.85
C ARG A 486 -34.96 9.27 -7.53
N ASP A 487 -34.61 10.54 -7.38
CA ASP A 487 -33.29 10.93 -6.92
C ASP A 487 -32.99 10.30 -5.55
N GLY A 488 -31.98 9.44 -5.54
CA GLY A 488 -31.37 8.95 -4.31
C GLY A 488 -30.40 10.01 -3.79
N ALA A 489 -30.78 10.71 -2.72
CA ALA A 489 -29.96 11.77 -2.16
C ALA A 489 -28.53 11.30 -1.88
N ARG A 490 -27.57 11.97 -2.52
CA ARG A 490 -26.13 11.76 -2.37
C ARG A 490 -25.65 12.57 -1.16
N PRO A 491 -24.95 11.98 -0.18
CA PRO A 491 -24.23 12.77 0.82
C PRO A 491 -23.17 13.64 0.11
N ALA A 492 -23.06 14.91 0.53
CA ALA A 492 -22.18 15.89 -0.11
C ALA A 492 -20.73 15.37 -0.28
N ALA A 493 -20.07 15.82 -1.34
CA ALA A 493 -18.74 15.34 -1.71
C ALA A 493 -17.69 15.73 -0.65
N ALA A 494 -17.37 14.79 0.24
CA ALA A 494 -16.22 14.81 1.12
C ALA A 494 -15.18 13.80 0.61
N GLU A 495 -13.91 14.08 0.89
CA GLU A 495 -12.76 13.31 0.39
C GLU A 495 -12.78 11.85 0.88
N ALA A 496 -12.35 10.93 0.01
CA ALA A 496 -12.58 9.50 0.17
C ALA A 496 -11.27 8.72 0.44
N PRO A 497 -10.96 8.36 1.69
CA PRO A 497 -9.79 7.55 2.04
C PRO A 497 -10.11 6.05 1.87
N LEU A 498 -9.48 5.39 0.89
CA LEU A 498 -9.95 4.09 0.39
C LEU A 498 -8.83 3.03 0.29
N SER A 499 -8.99 1.98 1.12
CA SER A 499 -8.36 0.66 1.06
C SER A 499 -6.95 0.44 1.65
N PHE A 500 -6.93 -0.12 2.88
CA PHE A 500 -6.06 -1.18 3.47
C PHE A 500 -4.69 -1.51 2.79
N ALA A 501 -3.60 -1.75 3.55
CA ALA A 501 -3.60 -2.42 4.86
C ALA A 501 -2.55 -1.93 5.88
N GLY A 502 -3.00 -1.74 7.12
CA GLY A 502 -2.20 -1.58 8.33
C GLY A 502 -3.03 -1.98 9.55
N ALA A 503 -2.84 -3.21 10.05
CA ALA A 503 -3.86 -3.99 10.77
C ALA A 503 -4.13 -3.60 12.25
N VAL A 504 -4.21 -2.30 12.54
CA VAL A 504 -4.92 -1.77 13.72
C VAL A 504 -5.63 -0.44 13.37
N GLY A 505 -5.04 0.38 12.50
CA GLY A 505 -5.70 1.56 11.93
C GLY A 505 -6.94 1.21 11.09
N SER A 506 -6.98 -0.01 10.53
CA SER A 506 -8.10 -0.55 9.74
C SER A 506 -9.45 -0.54 10.46
N GLU A 507 -9.49 -0.99 11.73
CA GLU A 507 -10.74 -1.16 12.46
C GLU A 507 -11.35 0.19 12.86
N VAL A 508 -10.53 1.21 13.11
CA VAL A 508 -11.02 2.53 13.52
C VAL A 508 -11.08 3.53 12.35
N GLN A 509 -10.40 3.28 11.23
CA GLN A 509 -10.82 3.81 9.93
C GLN A 509 -12.23 3.33 9.58
N GLN A 510 -12.54 2.04 9.81
CA GLN A 510 -13.88 1.50 9.64
C GLN A 510 -14.89 2.10 10.63
N ALA A 511 -14.57 2.21 11.92
CA ALA A 511 -15.44 2.86 12.90
C ALA A 511 -15.65 4.36 12.61
N ALA A 512 -14.63 5.07 12.08
CA ALA A 512 -14.75 6.44 11.60
C ALA A 512 -15.76 6.56 10.46
N LEU A 513 -15.62 5.71 9.42
CA LEU A 513 -16.54 5.68 8.28
C LEU A 513 -17.97 5.30 8.70
N LEU A 514 -18.12 4.43 9.70
CA LEU A 514 -19.41 4.09 10.30
C LEU A 514 -20.02 5.27 11.11
N ARG A 515 -19.22 6.05 11.83
CA ARG A 515 -19.70 7.29 12.48
C ARG A 515 -19.99 8.42 11.49
N GLN A 516 -19.19 8.57 10.44
CA GLN A 516 -19.38 9.54 9.37
C GLN A 516 -20.66 9.23 8.59
N SER A 517 -20.85 7.98 8.15
CA SER A 517 -22.12 7.53 7.54
C SER A 517 -23.31 7.65 8.51
N ALA A 518 -23.13 7.41 9.82
CA ALA A 518 -24.19 7.68 10.80
C ALA A 518 -24.54 9.16 10.97
N ALA A 519 -23.58 10.08 10.83
CA ALA A 519 -23.83 11.52 10.78
C ALA A 519 -24.58 11.91 9.51
N LEU A 520 -24.21 11.38 8.36
CA LEU A 520 -24.91 11.57 7.09
C LEU A 520 -26.36 11.02 7.15
N TYR A 521 -26.55 9.82 7.70
CA TYR A 521 -27.87 9.25 7.97
C TYR A 521 -28.69 10.03 9.01
N LYS A 522 -28.07 10.86 9.87
CA LYS A 522 -28.77 11.78 10.78
C LYS A 522 -29.21 13.06 10.07
N ALA A 523 -28.39 13.61 9.16
CA ALA A 523 -28.74 14.75 8.33
C ALA A 523 -29.92 14.41 7.40
N GLU A 524 -29.79 13.33 6.62
CA GLU A 524 -30.86 12.82 5.75
C GLU A 524 -32.16 12.51 6.52
N ALA A 525 -32.05 12.01 7.76
CA ALA A 525 -33.19 11.81 8.64
C ALA A 525 -33.79 13.12 9.21
N ALA A 526 -33.04 14.23 9.26
CA ALA A 526 -33.59 15.53 9.61
C ALA A 526 -34.36 16.12 8.41
N ASP A 527 -33.80 16.03 7.20
CA ASP A 527 -34.38 16.58 5.98
C ASP A 527 -35.65 15.84 5.56
N GLU A 528 -35.65 14.50 5.57
CA GLU A 528 -36.85 13.68 5.35
C GLU A 528 -37.92 13.89 6.43
N ARG A 529 -37.53 14.28 7.65
CA ARG A 529 -38.48 14.63 8.72
C ARG A 529 -39.08 16.02 8.52
N ALA A 530 -38.32 16.97 7.97
CA ALA A 530 -38.84 18.27 7.58
C ALA A 530 -39.79 18.14 6.37
N ALA A 531 -39.38 17.40 5.34
CA ALA A 531 -40.19 17.10 4.16
C ALA A 531 -41.48 16.30 4.47
N ALA A 532 -41.50 15.52 5.55
CA ALA A 532 -42.70 14.88 6.05
C ALA A 532 -43.72 15.85 6.68
N ALA A 533 -43.31 17.07 7.07
CA ALA A 533 -44.16 18.11 7.67
C ALA A 533 -45.02 17.68 8.89
N GLY A 534 -44.69 16.54 9.52
CA GLY A 534 -45.47 15.92 10.60
C GLY A 534 -46.42 14.80 10.17
N ASP A 535 -46.68 14.61 8.87
CA ASP A 535 -47.48 13.48 8.37
C ASP A 535 -46.71 12.16 8.50
N THR A 536 -47.16 11.32 9.44
CA THR A 536 -46.58 10.00 9.71
C THR A 536 -46.96 8.92 8.69
N GLY A 537 -47.93 9.19 7.81
CA GLY A 537 -48.27 8.32 6.67
C GLY A 537 -47.39 8.54 5.44
N SER A 538 -46.74 9.70 5.34
CA SER A 538 -45.96 10.10 4.17
C SER A 538 -44.79 9.16 3.82
N ALA A 539 -44.49 9.08 2.52
CA ALA A 539 -43.30 8.38 2.02
C ALA A 539 -41.99 8.98 2.59
N ALA A 540 -41.98 10.28 2.88
CA ALA A 540 -40.88 10.99 3.55
C ALA A 540 -40.71 10.50 5.00
N TYR A 541 -41.79 10.38 5.78
CA TYR A 541 -41.71 9.77 7.12
C TYR A 541 -41.26 8.31 7.08
N GLY A 542 -41.64 7.57 6.04
CA GLY A 542 -41.10 6.25 5.73
C GLY A 542 -39.59 6.24 5.47
N LYS A 543 -39.06 7.25 4.77
CA LYS A 543 -37.61 7.45 4.54
C LYS A 543 -36.91 7.87 5.84
N TYR A 544 -37.42 8.87 6.56
CA TYR A 544 -36.97 9.27 7.92
C TYR A 544 -36.76 8.07 8.85
N ARG A 545 -37.75 7.18 8.98
CA ARG A 545 -37.65 6.01 9.87
C ARG A 545 -36.54 5.03 9.43
N ARG A 546 -36.28 4.91 8.13
CA ARG A 546 -35.18 4.09 7.59
C ARG A 546 -33.82 4.72 7.86
N TYR A 547 -33.63 6.00 7.56
CA TYR A 547 -32.37 6.70 7.81
C TYR A 547 -32.05 6.80 9.30
N LYS A 548 -33.03 7.11 10.16
CA LYS A 548 -32.88 7.07 11.63
C LYS A 548 -32.44 5.69 12.14
N LYS A 549 -32.99 4.59 11.57
CA LYS A 549 -32.56 3.23 11.90
C LYS A 549 -31.13 2.96 11.42
N ARG A 550 -30.78 3.33 10.19
CA ARG A 550 -29.42 3.20 9.63
C ARG A 550 -28.38 3.98 10.44
N ALA A 551 -28.69 5.20 10.87
CA ALA A 551 -27.84 5.98 11.76
C ALA A 551 -27.57 5.26 13.09
N ALA A 552 -28.60 4.68 13.71
CA ALA A 552 -28.44 3.92 14.95
C ALA A 552 -27.65 2.61 14.74
N GLN A 553 -27.86 1.91 13.62
CA GLN A 553 -27.11 0.70 13.28
C GLN A 553 -25.63 0.99 12.96
N ALA A 554 -25.33 2.09 12.27
CA ALA A 554 -23.96 2.49 11.96
C ALA A 554 -23.21 3.02 13.20
N LEU A 555 -23.89 3.76 14.09
CA LEU A 555 -23.34 4.11 15.41
C LEU A 555 -23.07 2.87 16.26
N GLY A 556 -24.04 1.95 16.37
CA GLY A 556 -23.87 0.71 17.10
C GLY A 556 -22.75 -0.16 16.53
N ALA A 557 -22.60 -0.24 15.19
CA ALA A 557 -21.49 -0.95 14.56
C ALA A 557 -20.12 -0.30 14.88
N ALA A 558 -20.01 1.03 14.82
CA ALA A 558 -18.79 1.73 15.23
C ALA A 558 -18.49 1.51 16.73
N GLU A 559 -19.50 1.57 17.59
CA GLU A 559 -19.38 1.38 19.03
C GLU A 559 -18.99 -0.05 19.41
N LEU A 560 -19.53 -1.08 18.73
CA LEU A 560 -19.12 -2.48 18.88
C LEU A 560 -17.66 -2.70 18.45
N ILE A 561 -17.20 -2.04 17.38
CA ILE A 561 -15.81 -2.10 16.92
C ILE A 561 -14.87 -1.37 17.90
N GLU A 562 -15.24 -0.20 18.39
CA GLU A 562 -14.42 0.59 19.32
C GLU A 562 -14.37 0.02 20.75
N THR A 563 -15.41 -0.69 21.19
CA THR A 563 -15.47 -1.31 22.53
C THR A 563 -14.99 -2.76 22.55
N GLY A 564 -14.93 -3.43 21.39
CA GLY A 564 -14.50 -4.82 21.25
C GLY A 564 -15.43 -5.85 21.92
N GLN A 565 -16.68 -5.48 22.23
CA GLN A 565 -17.65 -6.34 22.92
C GLN A 565 -18.84 -6.71 22.01
N ALA A 566 -19.22 -7.98 22.02
CA ALA A 566 -20.52 -8.42 21.50
C ALA A 566 -21.63 -8.15 22.55
N PRO A 567 -22.87 -7.81 22.15
CA PRO A 567 -23.84 -7.23 23.06
C PRO A 567 -24.52 -8.26 23.98
N HIS A 568 -24.29 -8.12 25.29
CA HIS A 568 -25.23 -8.54 26.33
C HIS A 568 -25.70 -7.30 27.11
N LEU A 569 -27.01 -7.11 27.16
CA LEU A 569 -27.73 -6.11 27.96
C LEU A 569 -28.81 -6.85 28.79
N PRO A 570 -29.34 -6.29 29.90
CA PRO A 570 -29.27 -4.87 30.31
C PRO A 570 -28.88 -4.60 31.78
N GLY A 571 -28.58 -3.34 32.12
CA GLY A 571 -28.69 -2.87 33.51
C GLY A 571 -27.89 -1.61 33.88
N ALA A 572 -28.60 -0.50 34.16
CA ALA A 572 -28.15 0.73 34.83
C ALA A 572 -26.97 1.54 34.19
N ALA A 573 -26.66 2.77 34.63
CA ALA A 573 -27.45 4.02 34.75
C ALA A 573 -26.52 5.13 35.29
N ALA A 574 -26.73 6.39 34.83
CA ALA A 574 -25.93 7.59 35.16
C ALA A 574 -24.45 7.58 34.69
N GLY A 575 -23.84 8.71 34.30
CA GLY A 575 -24.40 10.06 34.13
C GLY A 575 -23.47 10.98 33.32
N HIS A 576 -24.01 12.01 32.67
CA HIS A 576 -23.27 12.95 31.81
C HIS A 576 -23.02 14.30 32.47
N ALA A 577 -21.75 14.68 32.67
CA ALA A 577 -21.24 16.05 32.80
C ALA A 577 -19.69 16.03 32.75
N ALA A 578 -18.97 17.02 32.20
CA ALA A 578 -19.31 18.03 31.20
C ALA A 578 -17.99 18.49 30.51
N LEU A 579 -18.06 18.95 29.26
CA LEU A 579 -16.91 19.51 28.53
C LEU A 579 -17.15 20.99 28.20
N ARG A 580 -16.24 21.89 28.63
CA ARG A 580 -15.86 23.13 27.90
C ARG A 580 -14.75 23.93 28.61
N THR A 581 -13.97 24.65 27.80
CA THR A 581 -12.90 25.63 28.16
C THR A 581 -11.70 25.07 28.93
N ALA A 582 -10.45 25.51 28.72
CA ALA A 582 -9.96 26.71 28.00
C ALA A 582 -8.66 26.43 27.18
N ASN A 583 -8.11 27.49 26.56
CA ASN A 583 -6.89 27.44 25.74
C ASN A 583 -5.58 27.36 26.55
N SER A 584 -4.53 26.90 25.86
CA SER A 584 -3.10 26.87 26.28
C SER A 584 -2.46 28.30 26.28
N PRO A 585 -1.19 28.53 26.72
CA PRO A 585 -0.20 27.58 27.24
C PRO A 585 0.69 28.07 28.44
N PHE A 586 1.55 27.17 28.94
CA PHE A 586 2.90 27.44 29.51
C PHE A 586 3.09 28.46 30.67
N ARG A 587 2.92 28.05 31.93
CA ARG A 587 3.83 28.41 33.06
C ARG A 587 3.61 27.55 34.32
N ALA A 588 4.43 27.81 35.35
CA ALA A 588 4.39 27.28 36.71
C ALA A 588 4.75 25.78 36.91
N LEU A 589 6.02 25.51 37.21
CA LEU A 589 6.45 24.27 37.87
C LEU A 589 7.68 24.53 38.76
N GLN A 590 7.46 25.15 39.92
CA GLN A 590 8.48 25.37 40.97
C GLN A 590 7.78 25.76 42.31
N ALA A 591 7.80 24.88 43.31
CA ALA A 591 7.85 25.18 44.76
C ALA A 591 7.60 23.91 45.62
N GLY A 592 8.60 23.50 46.42
CA GLY A 592 8.48 22.47 47.49
C GLY A 592 8.22 21.02 47.02
N THR A 593 8.57 19.97 47.76
CA THR A 593 9.52 19.75 48.88
C THR A 593 10.02 18.31 48.70
N GLY A 594 11.24 17.88 49.02
CA GLY A 594 12.18 18.40 50.02
C GLY A 594 12.71 17.22 50.86
N HIS A 595 13.44 16.29 50.22
CA HIS A 595 14.21 15.24 50.88
C HIS A 595 15.35 14.76 49.97
N SER A 596 16.54 14.58 50.55
CA SER A 596 17.71 13.96 49.91
C SER A 596 18.07 12.68 50.66
N PRO A 597 18.68 11.72 49.97
CA PRO A 597 19.97 11.22 50.45
C PRO A 597 21.05 11.33 49.36
N GLU A 598 22.31 11.41 49.78
CA GLU A 598 23.47 11.42 48.87
C GLU A 598 23.70 10.05 48.23
N ALA A 599 24.00 10.04 46.92
CA ALA A 599 24.57 8.88 46.24
C ALA A 599 25.43 9.32 45.05
N ALA A 600 26.72 8.97 45.10
CA ALA A 600 27.72 8.91 44.02
C ALA A 600 27.65 9.91 42.84
N ALA A 601 28.75 10.64 42.62
CA ALA A 601 28.93 11.58 41.49
C ALA A 601 29.04 10.90 40.11
N GLY A 602 27.91 10.41 39.58
CA GLY A 602 27.76 10.00 38.20
C GLY A 602 27.61 11.22 37.27
N ARG A 603 28.53 11.38 36.32
CA ARG A 603 28.51 12.48 35.33
C ARG A 603 27.23 12.40 34.50
N ALA A 604 26.29 13.33 34.72
CA ALA A 604 25.02 13.36 34.00
C ALA A 604 25.25 13.39 32.47
N PRO A 605 24.48 12.64 31.67
CA PRO A 605 24.65 12.61 30.23
C PRO A 605 24.40 14.01 29.66
N GLY A 606 25.41 14.57 28.99
CA GLY A 606 25.37 15.94 28.47
C GLY A 606 24.17 16.15 27.56
N ARG A 607 23.30 17.10 27.92
CA ARG A 607 22.10 17.44 27.15
C ARG A 607 22.55 17.87 25.74
N ALA A 608 22.19 17.08 24.72
CA ALA A 608 22.66 17.29 23.36
C ALA A 608 22.34 18.72 22.88
N PRO A 609 23.26 19.40 22.17
CA PRO A 609 23.06 20.78 21.74
C PRO A 609 21.93 20.84 20.70
N VAL A 610 20.85 21.53 21.06
CA VAL A 610 19.65 21.64 20.24
C VAL A 610 19.84 22.72 19.19
N LEU A 611 19.46 22.43 17.95
CA LEU A 611 19.41 23.42 16.88
C LEU A 611 18.30 24.45 17.13
N LYS A 612 18.57 25.72 16.84
CA LYS A 612 17.60 26.82 16.96
C LYS A 612 17.57 27.70 15.72
N LYS A 613 16.39 28.23 15.43
CA LYS A 613 16.14 29.31 14.47
C LYS A 613 15.16 30.29 15.14
N ASP A 614 15.46 31.58 15.08
CA ASP A 614 14.65 32.65 15.68
C ASP A 614 14.31 32.39 17.17
N GLY A 615 15.30 31.89 17.92
CA GLY A 615 15.20 31.49 19.33
C GLY A 615 14.46 30.16 19.59
N ARG A 616 13.65 29.68 18.65
CA ARG A 616 12.84 28.46 18.75
C ARG A 616 13.71 27.20 18.49
N PRO A 617 13.58 26.13 19.29
CA PRO A 617 14.27 24.87 19.04
C PRO A 617 13.67 24.12 17.84
N LEU A 618 14.52 23.37 17.13
CA LEU A 618 14.09 22.39 16.13
C LEU A 618 13.56 21.14 16.85
N ALA A 619 12.30 21.21 17.27
CA ALA A 619 11.58 20.10 17.88
C ALA A 619 10.50 19.57 16.91
N LEU A 620 10.49 18.25 16.70
CA LEU A 620 9.51 17.56 15.86
C LEU A 620 8.70 16.55 16.70
N ARG A 621 7.39 16.58 16.57
CA ARG A 621 6.43 15.68 17.21
C ARG A 621 6.29 14.39 16.42
N PHE A 622 6.70 13.29 17.04
CA PHE A 622 6.71 11.96 16.43
C PHE A 622 5.55 11.13 17.00
N VAL A 623 4.45 11.05 16.25
CA VAL A 623 3.26 10.32 16.68
C VAL A 623 3.46 8.83 16.38
N LEU A 624 3.23 7.97 17.37
CA LEU A 624 3.39 6.52 17.27
C LEU A 624 2.23 5.77 17.94
N PRO A 625 1.75 4.67 17.34
CA PRO A 625 0.70 3.82 17.90
C PRO A 625 1.21 3.04 19.12
N ASP A 626 0.34 2.81 20.11
CA ASP A 626 0.69 2.32 21.45
C ASP A 626 0.22 0.89 21.82
N GLY A 627 -0.63 0.28 21.01
CA GLY A 627 -1.15 -1.07 21.23
C GLY A 627 -0.09 -2.17 21.09
N PRO A 628 -0.42 -3.41 21.48
CA PRO A 628 0.54 -4.51 21.54
C PRO A 628 1.14 -4.86 20.17
N GLY A 629 0.36 -4.76 19.08
CA GLY A 629 0.83 -5.02 17.72
C GLY A 629 1.86 -4.02 17.19
N SER A 630 2.02 -2.87 17.86
CA SER A 630 2.85 -1.75 17.37
C SER A 630 4.18 -1.56 18.11
N GLU A 631 4.60 -2.51 18.96
CA GLU A 631 5.89 -2.45 19.67
C GLU A 631 7.10 -2.30 18.72
N GLN A 632 7.04 -2.96 17.56
CA GLN A 632 8.06 -2.86 16.50
C GLN A 632 8.20 -1.41 16.01
N LEU A 633 7.08 -0.73 15.69
CA LEU A 633 7.06 0.68 15.28
C LEU A 633 7.58 1.58 16.39
N ARG A 634 7.18 1.36 17.65
CA ARG A 634 7.72 2.11 18.79
C ARG A 634 9.23 1.91 18.95
N THR A 635 9.76 0.74 18.60
CA THR A 635 11.20 0.43 18.68
C THR A 635 12.00 1.09 17.55
N VAL A 636 11.49 1.05 16.31
CA VAL A 636 12.06 1.79 15.17
C VAL A 636 12.01 3.31 15.41
N GLY A 637 10.89 3.83 15.92
CA GLY A 637 10.72 5.25 16.25
C GLY A 637 11.69 5.76 17.32
N ARG A 638 12.00 4.94 18.36
CA ARG A 638 13.04 5.28 19.35
C ARG A 638 14.45 5.33 18.72
N ARG A 639 14.76 4.46 17.76
CA ARG A 639 16.04 4.50 17.02
C ARG A 639 16.14 5.76 16.18
N ILE A 640 15.09 6.10 15.42
CA ILE A 640 14.98 7.33 14.61
C ILE A 640 15.15 8.59 15.48
N ALA A 641 14.46 8.68 16.62
CA ALA A 641 14.62 9.80 17.55
C ALA A 641 16.07 9.93 18.07
N GLY A 642 16.75 8.81 18.33
CA GLY A 642 18.17 8.79 18.67
C GLY A 642 19.08 9.24 17.53
N MET A 643 18.75 8.89 16.28
CA MET A 643 19.47 9.34 15.09
C MET A 643 19.36 10.86 14.92
N LEU A 644 18.13 11.40 15.00
CA LEU A 644 17.83 12.83 14.89
C LEU A 644 18.48 13.66 16.03
N ASN A 645 18.52 13.13 17.26
CA ASN A 645 19.18 13.80 18.37
C ASN A 645 20.71 13.99 18.14
N ARG A 646 21.38 13.12 17.36
CA ARG A 646 22.82 13.28 17.01
C ARG A 646 23.10 14.45 16.05
N ILE A 647 22.08 14.95 15.34
CA ILE A 647 22.15 16.14 14.49
C ILE A 647 21.57 17.40 15.15
N GLY A 648 21.13 17.32 16.41
CA GLY A 648 20.57 18.44 17.16
C GLY A 648 19.07 18.69 16.91
N VAL A 649 18.39 17.76 16.23
CA VAL A 649 16.93 17.75 16.06
C VAL A 649 16.30 17.07 17.27
N GLN A 650 15.56 17.83 18.07
CA GLN A 650 14.82 17.28 19.21
C GLN A 650 13.57 16.54 18.71
N THR A 651 13.31 15.35 19.24
CA THR A 651 12.12 14.55 18.86
C THR A 651 11.23 14.32 20.08
N ALA A 652 9.96 14.73 19.99
CA ALA A 652 8.95 14.54 21.03
C ALA A 652 8.04 13.37 20.65
N ILE A 653 8.31 12.18 21.20
CA ILE A 653 7.50 10.98 20.90
C ILE A 653 6.14 11.08 21.62
N GLN A 654 5.06 11.18 20.85
CA GLN A 654 3.68 11.10 21.33
C GLN A 654 3.14 9.69 21.08
N ARG A 655 2.90 8.94 22.16
CA ARG A 655 2.16 7.67 22.10
C ARG A 655 0.67 7.96 22.05
N VAL A 656 -0.06 7.34 21.13
CA VAL A 656 -1.52 7.47 21.00
C VAL A 656 -2.18 6.10 20.84
N PRO A 657 -3.46 5.93 21.25
CA PRO A 657 -4.20 4.70 20.98
C PRO A 657 -4.20 4.36 19.48
N ASP A 658 -4.02 3.08 19.14
CA ASP A 658 -3.99 2.62 17.74
C ASP A 658 -5.28 2.96 16.99
N ALA A 659 -6.39 3.02 17.75
CA ALA A 659 -7.68 3.52 17.33
C ALA A 659 -7.61 4.95 16.74
N SER A 660 -7.19 5.93 17.54
CA SER A 660 -7.11 7.32 17.08
C SER A 660 -5.94 7.56 16.14
N TYR A 661 -4.88 6.73 16.18
CA TYR A 661 -3.64 6.94 15.43
C TYR A 661 -3.86 7.33 13.97
N PHE A 662 -4.50 6.48 13.18
CA PHE A 662 -4.63 6.73 11.75
C PHE A 662 -5.66 7.81 11.42
N LYS A 663 -6.81 7.76 12.08
CA LYS A 663 -7.96 8.64 11.82
C LYS A 663 -7.73 10.07 12.33
N ASP A 664 -7.39 10.21 13.61
CA ASP A 664 -7.35 11.50 14.30
C ASP A 664 -5.97 12.17 14.21
N HIS A 665 -4.91 11.44 13.79
CA HIS A 665 -3.57 12.01 13.58
C HIS A 665 -3.04 11.90 12.14
N ILE A 666 -2.99 10.70 11.52
CA ILE A 666 -2.37 10.57 10.18
C ILE A 666 -3.22 11.21 9.08
N ALA A 667 -4.51 10.86 9.00
CA ALA A 667 -5.43 11.43 8.02
C ALA A 667 -5.62 12.95 8.23
N SER A 668 -5.79 13.39 9.48
CA SER A 668 -5.93 14.82 9.84
C SER A 668 -4.67 15.66 9.59
N GLY A 669 -3.48 15.04 9.60
CA GLY A 669 -2.20 15.76 9.57
C GLY A 669 -1.73 16.26 10.93
N ASP A 670 -2.30 15.78 12.04
CA ASP A 670 -1.86 16.09 13.40
C ASP A 670 -0.58 15.31 13.79
N PHE A 671 0.48 15.45 13.00
CA PHE A 671 1.83 14.92 13.25
C PHE A 671 2.90 15.76 12.52
N ASP A 672 4.14 15.76 13.01
CA ASP A 672 5.30 16.22 12.22
C ASP A 672 6.01 15.00 11.59
N LEU A 673 6.25 13.96 12.41
CA LEU A 673 6.80 12.67 12.01
C LEU A 673 5.83 11.53 12.37
N ALA A 674 5.75 10.50 11.52
CA ALA A 674 4.94 9.31 11.77
C ALA A 674 5.57 8.04 11.16
N LEU A 675 5.24 6.87 11.72
CA LEU A 675 5.56 5.56 11.14
C LEU A 675 4.29 4.83 10.73
N TYR A 676 4.07 4.67 9.43
CA TYR A 676 2.99 3.86 8.90
C TYR A 676 3.47 3.09 7.66
N SER A 677 2.53 2.40 7.02
CA SER A 677 2.82 1.42 5.99
C SER A 677 1.85 1.50 4.83
N TRP A 678 2.39 1.29 3.64
CA TRP A 678 1.64 1.14 2.41
C TRP A 678 1.77 -0.30 1.89
N PRO A 679 0.73 -0.84 1.21
CA PRO A 679 0.89 -2.02 0.39
C PRO A 679 1.70 -1.68 -0.87
N GLY A 680 2.46 -2.65 -1.37
CA GLY A 680 2.93 -2.66 -2.75
C GLY A 680 1.82 -3.18 -3.68
N THR A 681 1.93 -2.91 -4.97
CA THR A 681 0.96 -3.34 -5.98
C THR A 681 1.65 -3.90 -7.23
N ALA A 682 0.86 -4.54 -8.10
CA ALA A 682 1.25 -4.86 -9.47
C ALA A 682 1.01 -3.70 -10.46
N PHE A 683 0.28 -2.65 -10.04
CA PHE A 683 -0.23 -1.57 -10.90
C PHE A 683 0.12 -0.17 -10.33
N PRO A 684 1.41 0.15 -10.08
CA PRO A 684 1.81 1.35 -9.35
C PRO A 684 1.41 2.65 -10.06
N ALA A 685 1.36 2.66 -11.39
CA ALA A 685 0.96 3.81 -12.18
C ALA A 685 -0.46 4.32 -11.81
N THR A 686 -1.37 3.40 -11.50
CA THR A 686 -2.72 3.73 -11.03
C THR A 686 -2.82 3.82 -9.51
N ASP A 687 -2.40 2.78 -8.78
CA ASP A 687 -2.72 2.65 -7.35
C ASP A 687 -1.90 3.60 -6.46
N ALA A 688 -0.69 4.00 -6.87
CA ALA A 688 0.19 4.83 -6.04
C ALA A 688 -0.01 6.34 -6.24
N ARG A 689 -0.63 6.77 -7.36
CA ARG A 689 -0.91 8.19 -7.63
C ARG A 689 -1.55 8.91 -6.44
N PRO A 690 -2.61 8.41 -5.78
CA PRO A 690 -3.26 9.12 -4.66
C PRO A 690 -2.37 9.29 -3.42
N ILE A 691 -1.31 8.48 -3.27
CA ILE A 691 -0.38 8.52 -2.14
C ILE A 691 0.61 9.69 -2.26
N PHE A 692 0.91 10.12 -3.49
CA PHE A 692 1.91 11.15 -3.78
C PHE A 692 1.35 12.38 -4.50
N ALA A 693 0.05 12.35 -4.87
CA ALA A 693 -0.70 13.45 -5.45
C ALA A 693 -0.43 14.78 -4.74
N LYS A 694 -0.20 15.85 -5.50
CA LYS A 694 0.01 17.20 -4.95
C LYS A 694 -1.25 17.65 -4.18
N PRO A 695 -1.13 18.05 -2.90
CA PRO A 695 -2.25 18.62 -2.16
C PRO A 695 -2.81 19.86 -2.84
N GLN A 696 -4.13 19.89 -3.01
CA GLN A 696 -4.86 20.99 -3.66
C GLN A 696 -5.56 21.86 -2.60
N PRO A 697 -5.64 23.19 -2.77
CA PRO A 697 -6.39 24.05 -1.87
C PRO A 697 -7.89 23.83 -2.05
N ALA A 698 -8.60 23.51 -0.96
CA ALA A 698 -10.05 23.41 -0.96
C ALA A 698 -10.71 24.80 -0.77
N PRO A 699 -11.97 25.01 -1.22
CA PRO A 699 -12.65 26.31 -1.13
C PRO A 699 -12.87 26.85 0.30
N ASP A 700 -12.76 26.00 1.33
CA ASP A 700 -12.85 26.38 2.74
C ASP A 700 -11.49 26.74 3.38
N GLY A 701 -10.41 26.70 2.60
CA GLY A 701 -9.03 26.93 3.06
C GLY A 701 -8.34 25.70 3.65
N SER A 702 -8.98 24.53 3.63
CA SER A 702 -8.31 23.25 3.91
C SER A 702 -7.49 22.75 2.72
N LEU A 703 -6.84 21.59 2.86
CA LEU A 703 -6.12 20.93 1.78
C LEU A 703 -6.82 19.62 1.43
N THR A 704 -7.18 19.46 0.16
CA THR A 704 -7.53 18.18 -0.43
C THR A 704 -6.26 17.38 -0.68
N VAL A 705 -6.15 16.24 0.00
CA VAL A 705 -4.88 15.47 0.08
C VAL A 705 -4.92 14.09 -0.58
N GLU A 706 -6.08 13.66 -1.10
CA GLU A 706 -6.31 12.27 -1.54
C GLU A 706 -5.88 11.24 -0.47
N GLN A 707 -4.75 10.55 -0.66
CA GLN A 707 -4.11 9.67 0.34
C GLN A 707 -2.69 10.16 0.73
N ASN A 708 -2.27 11.33 0.28
CA ASN A 708 -0.98 11.94 0.56
C ASN A 708 -0.95 12.57 1.97
N TYR A 709 -0.95 11.73 2.99
CA TYR A 709 -0.88 12.17 4.39
C TYR A 709 0.43 12.92 4.72
N SER A 710 1.50 12.74 3.92
CA SER A 710 2.74 13.52 4.05
C SER A 710 2.58 14.97 3.62
N ARG A 711 1.56 15.27 2.80
CA ARG A 711 1.26 16.61 2.25
C ARG A 711 2.43 17.18 1.44
N VAL A 712 3.19 16.30 0.78
CA VAL A 712 4.30 16.63 -0.12
C VAL A 712 4.06 15.93 -1.46
N GLY A 713 3.86 16.72 -2.51
CA GLY A 713 3.68 16.25 -3.89
C GLY A 713 3.98 17.41 -4.86
N THR A 714 4.06 17.13 -6.16
CA THR A 714 4.33 18.16 -7.18
C THR A 714 3.56 17.84 -8.45
N ASP A 715 3.19 18.87 -9.22
CA ASP A 715 2.43 18.69 -10.47
C ASP A 715 3.14 17.77 -11.46
N HIS A 716 4.46 17.67 -11.38
CA HIS A 716 5.26 16.79 -12.24
C HIS A 716 5.24 15.32 -11.80
N ILE A 717 5.08 15.03 -10.50
CA ILE A 717 4.83 13.66 -10.02
C ILE A 717 3.44 13.21 -10.52
N ASP A 718 2.44 14.08 -10.38
CA ASP A 718 1.08 13.84 -10.84
C ASP A 718 1.04 13.60 -12.37
N GLN A 719 1.76 14.42 -13.15
CA GLN A 719 1.94 14.25 -14.60
C GLN A 719 2.56 12.90 -14.96
N LEU A 720 3.63 12.48 -14.28
CA LEU A 720 4.31 11.21 -14.57
C LEU A 720 3.39 10.00 -14.30
N PHE A 721 2.59 10.03 -13.22
CA PHE A 721 1.57 9.00 -12.98
C PHE A 721 0.46 9.02 -14.06
N ASP A 722 -0.09 10.19 -14.38
CA ASP A 722 -1.18 10.31 -15.36
C ASP A 722 -0.71 9.93 -16.78
N GLN A 723 0.57 10.13 -17.11
CA GLN A 723 1.23 9.61 -18.31
C GLN A 723 1.45 8.09 -18.22
N ALA A 724 2.09 7.57 -17.17
CA ALA A 724 2.39 6.15 -17.00
C ALA A 724 1.13 5.26 -17.11
N ALA A 725 0.03 5.68 -16.46
CA ALA A 725 -1.25 4.98 -16.49
C ALA A 725 -1.95 5.05 -17.86
N SER A 726 -1.46 5.87 -18.80
CA SER A 726 -1.98 6.06 -20.15
C SER A 726 -1.08 5.45 -21.24
N GLU A 727 0.19 5.16 -20.94
CA GLU A 727 1.12 4.56 -21.89
C GLU A 727 0.76 3.07 -22.14
N LEU A 728 0.77 2.64 -23.40
CA LEU A 728 0.42 1.28 -23.83
C LEU A 728 1.66 0.44 -24.16
N ASP A 729 2.82 1.05 -24.31
CA ASP A 729 4.08 0.32 -24.22
C ASP A 729 4.45 0.03 -22.75
N GLY A 730 4.70 -1.25 -22.47
CA GLY A 730 4.94 -1.71 -21.11
C GLY A 730 6.28 -1.26 -20.54
N ASP A 731 7.26 -0.92 -21.38
CA ASP A 731 8.60 -0.53 -20.96
C ASP A 731 8.65 0.99 -20.75
N ALA A 732 8.12 1.78 -21.69
CA ALA A 732 7.97 3.23 -21.51
C ALA A 732 7.08 3.59 -20.30
N SER A 733 6.01 2.83 -20.03
CA SER A 733 5.17 3.00 -18.84
C SER A 733 5.97 2.80 -17.53
N ARG A 734 6.88 1.80 -17.48
CA ARG A 734 7.76 1.61 -16.31
C ARG A 734 8.76 2.74 -16.15
N THR A 735 9.37 3.22 -17.23
CA THR A 735 10.30 4.36 -17.17
C THR A 735 9.64 5.66 -16.69
N LEU A 736 8.34 5.85 -16.91
CA LEU A 736 7.58 6.94 -16.29
C LEU A 736 7.35 6.74 -14.79
N VAL A 737 7.14 5.49 -14.33
CA VAL A 737 7.05 5.12 -12.89
C VAL A 737 8.40 5.25 -12.19
N GLU A 738 9.50 4.83 -12.81
CA GLU A 738 10.87 4.99 -12.33
C GLU A 738 11.20 6.48 -12.11
N GLN A 739 10.88 7.33 -13.10
CA GLN A 739 11.00 8.79 -12.98
C GLN A 739 10.11 9.37 -11.87
N ALA A 740 8.90 8.85 -11.66
CA ALA A 740 8.03 9.31 -10.58
C ALA A 740 8.64 9.02 -9.19
N ASP A 741 9.18 7.82 -8.97
CA ASP A 741 9.80 7.45 -7.70
C ASP A 741 11.04 8.30 -7.37
N ALA A 742 11.94 8.51 -8.34
CA ALA A 742 13.08 9.40 -8.18
C ALA A 742 12.67 10.84 -7.80
N ARG A 743 11.55 11.35 -8.32
CA ARG A 743 11.00 12.67 -7.94
C ARG A 743 10.36 12.66 -6.55
N ILE A 744 9.69 11.57 -6.15
CA ILE A 744 9.15 11.39 -4.80
C ILE A 744 10.29 11.40 -3.76
N TRP A 745 11.36 10.64 -3.99
CA TRP A 745 12.59 10.69 -3.18
C TRP A 745 13.16 12.12 -3.11
N ALA A 746 13.32 12.79 -4.25
CA ALA A 746 13.87 14.14 -4.28
C ALA A 746 13.06 15.15 -3.43
N ALA A 747 11.74 15.01 -3.38
CA ALA A 747 10.81 15.83 -2.58
C ALA A 747 10.85 15.52 -1.06
N ALA A 748 11.27 14.32 -0.68
CA ALA A 748 11.53 13.87 0.69
C ALA A 748 10.34 14.00 1.67
N GLY A 749 9.10 13.80 1.22
CA GLY A 749 7.93 13.68 2.11
C GLY A 749 7.82 12.32 2.82
N SER A 750 8.44 11.31 2.22
CA SER A 750 8.47 9.92 2.66
C SER A 750 9.89 9.37 2.60
N ILE A 751 10.20 8.43 3.50
CA ILE A 751 11.44 7.66 3.50
C ILE A 751 11.07 6.19 3.77
N PRO A 752 10.98 5.34 2.74
CA PRO A 752 10.97 3.89 2.89
C PRO A 752 12.14 3.41 3.76
N LEU A 753 11.82 2.59 4.76
CA LEU A 753 12.80 2.09 5.74
C LEU A 753 13.17 0.63 5.48
N TYR A 754 12.16 -0.20 5.28
CA TYR A 754 12.29 -1.64 4.99
C TYR A 754 10.96 -2.20 4.46
N GLN A 755 11.04 -3.26 3.66
CA GLN A 755 9.89 -4.10 3.32
C GLN A 755 9.48 -4.95 4.55
N ARG A 756 8.19 -5.12 4.79
CA ARG A 756 7.68 -5.73 6.03
C ARG A 756 7.85 -7.26 6.02
N PRO A 757 8.09 -7.91 7.17
CA PRO A 757 8.15 -9.36 7.24
C PRO A 757 6.74 -9.97 7.28
N GLU A 758 6.42 -10.85 6.32
CA GLU A 758 5.23 -11.70 6.41
C GLU A 758 5.57 -12.94 7.24
N LEU A 759 4.89 -13.11 8.37
CA LEU A 759 5.12 -14.22 9.32
C LEU A 759 3.83 -15.02 9.50
N VAL A 760 3.79 -16.26 9.02
CA VAL A 760 2.60 -17.12 9.07
C VAL A 760 2.93 -18.46 9.73
N ALA A 761 2.44 -18.68 10.94
CA ALA A 761 2.52 -19.98 11.61
C ALA A 761 1.54 -20.96 10.94
N THR A 762 2.05 -22.09 10.43
CA THR A 762 1.25 -23.18 9.84
C THR A 762 1.58 -24.52 10.47
N ARG A 763 0.64 -25.46 10.52
CA ARG A 763 0.95 -26.85 10.90
C ARG A 763 1.98 -27.45 9.93
N LYS A 764 2.98 -28.17 10.45
CA LYS A 764 3.99 -28.88 9.65
C LYS A 764 3.38 -29.84 8.60
N THR A 765 2.19 -30.38 8.90
CA THR A 765 1.41 -31.28 8.04
C THR A 765 0.64 -30.60 6.90
N LEU A 766 0.59 -29.27 6.83
CA LEU A 766 -0.03 -28.55 5.71
C LEU A 766 0.95 -28.31 4.55
N ALA A 767 0.39 -28.08 3.37
CA ALA A 767 1.08 -27.73 2.13
C ALA A 767 0.30 -26.67 1.34
N ASN A 768 1.02 -25.96 0.47
CA ASN A 768 0.53 -24.89 -0.41
C ASN A 768 -0.12 -23.70 0.34
N ILE A 769 0.29 -23.47 1.60
CA ILE A 769 -0.18 -22.38 2.45
C ILE A 769 0.90 -21.94 3.45
N GLY A 770 1.08 -20.63 3.58
CA GLY A 770 2.10 -20.01 4.42
C GLY A 770 2.16 -18.51 4.21
N ALA A 771 3.36 -17.97 4.10
CA ALA A 771 3.60 -16.59 3.67
C ALA A 771 3.61 -16.56 2.14
N PHE A 772 2.74 -15.76 1.53
CA PHE A 772 2.52 -15.75 0.07
C PHE A 772 3.29 -14.65 -0.66
N GLY A 773 3.73 -13.59 0.04
CA GLY A 773 4.24 -12.39 -0.60
C GLY A 773 3.21 -11.81 -1.58
N PHE A 774 3.62 -11.60 -2.82
CA PHE A 774 2.72 -11.19 -3.91
C PHE A 774 1.88 -12.33 -4.50
N ALA A 775 2.25 -13.59 -4.31
CA ALA A 775 1.65 -14.71 -5.05
C ALA A 775 0.16 -14.91 -4.70
N THR A 776 -0.70 -14.93 -5.72
CA THR A 776 -2.14 -15.17 -5.51
C THR A 776 -2.38 -16.62 -5.08
N PRO A 777 -3.01 -16.89 -3.91
CA PRO A 777 -3.19 -18.25 -3.41
C PRO A 777 -4.07 -19.12 -4.34
N ARG A 778 -3.55 -20.26 -4.83
CA ARG A 778 -4.39 -21.29 -5.45
C ARG A 778 -5.07 -22.11 -4.37
N PHE A 779 -6.19 -21.59 -3.85
CA PHE A 779 -6.98 -22.22 -2.78
C PHE A 779 -7.34 -23.69 -3.07
N GLN A 780 -7.46 -24.10 -4.35
CA GLN A 780 -7.72 -25.48 -4.74
C GLN A 780 -6.60 -26.48 -4.38
N ASP A 781 -5.38 -26.00 -4.15
CA ASP A 781 -4.18 -26.82 -3.89
C ASP A 781 -3.83 -26.92 -2.40
N VAL A 782 -4.43 -26.07 -1.57
CA VAL A 782 -4.25 -26.07 -0.10
C VAL A 782 -4.79 -27.36 0.51
N GLY A 783 -3.99 -28.02 1.36
CA GLY A 783 -4.46 -29.17 2.10
C GLY A 783 -3.39 -29.82 2.99
N TYR A 784 -3.75 -30.97 3.56
CA TYR A 784 -2.85 -31.78 4.39
C TYR A 784 -2.00 -32.71 3.51
N LYS A 785 -0.71 -32.86 3.83
CA LYS A 785 0.20 -33.81 3.19
C LYS A 785 -0.26 -35.26 3.41
N LYS A 786 0.04 -36.13 2.44
CA LYS A 786 -0.24 -37.57 2.49
C LYS A 786 0.51 -38.28 3.61
#